data_AF-A0A949LCE9-F1
#
_entry.id   AF-A0A949LCE9-F1
#
_cell.length_a   1.000
_cell.length_b   1.000
_cell.length_c   1.000
_cell.angle_alpha   90.00
_cell.angle_beta   90.00
_cell.angle_gamma   90.00
#
_symmetry.space_group_name_H-M   'P 1'
#
loop_
_entity.id
_entity.type
_entity.pdbx_description
1 polymer ?
#
loop_
_entity_poly.entity_id
_entity_poly.type
_entity_poly.pdbx_seq_one_letter_code
_entity_poly.pdbx_strand_id
1 'polypeptide(L)'
;MSRQTSRRLSGFERFESRAMLAGTPTVSIADATADEGNFGSRSLSFVVSLSAVAQQTTTVRYQTVDDTATVAGSDYGSASGTISFRPGQRTATVAVGIRGDRIAEADETFQVVLSSAAGATLGRATATGTILDDDSVSRSVTVTGPQSGVNEGLAATFTFSLSTAATSPVTVSYATSDLTASSTTDYTAATGSLTFAVGETSKQVSVSTRTDVMTESDETLQMRIVSATGATVGNPATAIATIKDVPPVTPPTPSGGSWTILVYMTGENLNTDARDDINEMEKALGTLPGSVKIVVSWDQPKSSVGTAYATGGGTQSAWRTYGRSILKADSSTTTIASTFDLSFGEKNTGDPATLVDFVKWGVQQAPAQRYLLQMWGHGGGTDGSQFDSESGSDALTIGEMASALAATGMPTIDLVSYDNCLMAMAEVGVAIAPKVAGVFVASEELINGTGQDYTTAYSALKVADPASVTASQIAAGMVASYQTQYQGDSGKCDTFSTAAAAGYTALASALKQFVDATASLTTANRTTLVTAANGSVTYDTTPFRDLGSFMTKVVAATSLPQTLRTAATAVTAAIGGVILGKTADQRSSSGISVYLPTTSSDPYLASYATDAAAFCQATGWNTFAKWLATGTRSVSSATVTSAATTATIRPAPFFHRRGGENAPAVNAAWAAFAASSDSADSNTAKVRRRGAV
;
A
#
# COMPACT_ATOMS: atom_id res chain seq x y z
N MET A 1 63.94 4.88 74.59
CA MET A 1 63.76 3.43 74.37
C MET A 1 63.39 2.81 75.71
N SER A 2 62.08 2.63 75.95
CA SER A 2 61.52 2.43 77.30
C SER A 2 60.87 1.05 77.43
N ARG A 3 61.22 0.36 78.53
CA ARG A 3 60.51 -0.79 79.09
C ARG A 3 59.30 -0.33 79.93
N GLN A 4 58.32 -1.24 80.03
CA GLN A 4 57.41 -1.58 81.14
C GLN A 4 57.64 -0.83 82.48
N THR A 5 56.65 -0.48 83.32
CA THR A 5 55.41 -1.18 83.70
C THR A 5 54.53 -0.29 84.61
N SER A 6 53.22 -0.38 84.41
CA SER A 6 52.11 -0.46 85.39
C SER A 6 52.31 -0.02 86.87
N ARG A 7 51.44 0.86 87.37
CA ARG A 7 50.35 0.47 88.30
C ARG A 7 49.37 1.63 88.62
N ARG A 8 48.09 1.32 88.43
CA ARG A 8 46.89 2.05 88.91
C ARG A 8 46.81 2.07 90.44
N LEU A 9 45.98 2.97 90.97
CA LEU A 9 44.89 2.80 91.96
C LEU A 9 44.45 4.22 92.42
N SER A 10 43.23 4.59 92.79
CA SER A 10 41.85 4.08 92.73
C SER A 10 41.01 5.02 93.62
N GLY A 11 39.72 5.21 93.31
CA GLY A 11 38.72 5.88 94.17
C GLY A 11 37.76 6.67 93.27
N PHE A 12 36.62 6.17 92.79
CA PHE A 12 35.50 5.45 93.43
C PHE A 12 34.77 6.28 94.49
N GLU A 13 33.84 7.11 94.01
CA GLU A 13 32.57 7.37 94.71
C GLU A 13 31.42 6.99 93.76
N ARG A 14 30.54 6.12 94.26
CA ARG A 14 29.28 5.70 93.64
C ARG A 14 28.24 6.81 93.86
N PHE A 15 27.51 7.16 92.81
CA PHE A 15 26.14 7.61 92.93
C PHE A 15 25.23 6.58 92.24
N GLU A 16 24.26 6.09 93.00
CA GLU A 16 23.28 5.12 92.54
C GLU A 16 22.21 5.74 91.61
N SER A 17 21.52 4.83 90.92
CA SER A 17 20.09 4.87 90.60
C SER A 17 19.56 5.90 89.60
N ARG A 18 19.62 5.51 88.32
CA ARG A 18 18.42 5.46 87.47
C ARG A 18 18.37 4.14 86.70
N ALA A 19 18.03 3.06 87.40
CA ALA A 19 17.26 1.99 86.75
C ALA A 19 15.87 2.59 86.45
N MET A 20 15.81 3.38 85.38
CA MET A 20 14.56 3.74 84.73
C MET A 20 13.89 2.39 84.40
N LEU A 21 12.59 2.22 84.70
CA LEU A 21 11.81 1.11 84.15
C LEU A 21 11.86 1.24 82.61
N ALA A 22 12.93 0.78 81.99
CA ALA A 22 13.01 0.59 80.57
C ALA A 22 12.09 -0.58 80.30
N GLY A 23 10.88 -0.29 79.80
CA GLY A 23 9.94 -1.32 79.41
C GLY A 23 10.62 -2.32 78.48
N THR A 24 10.19 -3.58 78.54
CA THR A 24 10.67 -4.65 77.67
C THR A 24 10.73 -4.13 76.22
N PRO A 25 11.90 -4.12 75.56
CA PRO A 25 12.03 -3.54 74.23
C PRO A 25 11.18 -4.31 73.22
N THR A 26 10.75 -3.64 72.16
CA THR A 26 10.08 -4.30 71.03
C THR A 26 11.13 -4.69 69.98
N VAL A 27 11.01 -5.89 69.41
CA VAL A 27 11.82 -6.33 68.27
C VAL A 27 11.02 -6.23 66.98
N SER A 28 11.61 -5.67 65.93
CA SER A 28 10.96 -5.47 64.63
C SER A 28 11.90 -5.77 63.48
N ILE A 29 11.37 -6.31 62.38
CA ILE A 29 12.10 -6.58 61.14
C ILE A 29 11.67 -5.58 60.05
N ALA A 30 12.62 -5.13 59.25
CA ALA A 30 12.39 -4.27 58.08
C ALA A 30 12.41 -5.09 56.78
N ASP A 31 11.66 -4.63 55.78
CA ASP A 31 11.65 -5.18 54.43
C ASP A 31 13.03 -5.08 53.78
N ALA A 32 13.28 -5.94 52.80
CA ALA A 32 14.52 -5.94 52.04
C ALA A 32 14.23 -6.16 50.55
N THR A 33 15.05 -5.57 49.68
CA THR A 33 14.99 -5.81 48.24
C THR A 33 16.39 -5.96 47.66
N ALA A 34 16.55 -6.81 46.66
CA ALA A 34 17.78 -6.97 45.90
C ALA A 34 17.49 -7.57 44.52
N ASP A 35 18.35 -7.23 43.56
CA ASP A 35 18.41 -7.89 42.26
C ASP A 35 18.88 -9.34 42.43
N GLU A 36 18.25 -10.27 41.71
CA GLU A 36 18.55 -11.69 41.77
C GLU A 36 19.90 -12.05 41.14
N GLY A 37 20.30 -11.31 40.11
CA GLY A 37 21.56 -11.41 39.40
C GLY A 37 21.67 -12.67 38.53
N ASN A 38 22.52 -12.63 37.50
CA ASN A 38 22.39 -13.61 36.42
C ASN A 38 22.69 -15.10 36.72
N PHE A 39 23.24 -15.44 37.90
CA PHE A 39 23.59 -16.82 38.29
C PHE A 39 23.82 -16.98 39.79
N GLY A 40 23.59 -18.20 40.29
CA GLY A 40 24.08 -18.65 41.60
C GLY A 40 23.18 -18.19 42.75
N SER A 41 23.72 -18.06 43.96
CA SER A 41 22.95 -17.57 45.10
C SER A 41 23.52 -16.26 45.64
N ARG A 42 22.66 -15.26 45.79
CA ARG A 42 22.95 -13.97 46.42
C ARG A 42 22.26 -13.88 47.77
N SER A 43 22.61 -12.89 48.59
CA SER A 43 22.01 -12.74 49.92
C SER A 43 21.13 -11.50 50.02
N LEU A 44 19.85 -11.71 50.34
CA LEU A 44 18.92 -10.67 50.75
C LEU A 44 18.99 -10.49 52.27
N SER A 45 19.37 -9.30 52.72
CA SER A 45 19.67 -9.01 54.14
C SER A 45 18.58 -8.19 54.81
N PHE A 46 17.87 -8.79 55.76
CA PHE A 46 16.83 -8.15 56.56
C PHE A 46 17.40 -7.60 57.86
N VAL A 47 17.15 -6.32 58.15
CA VAL A 47 17.58 -5.70 59.41
C VAL A 47 16.52 -5.94 60.49
N VAL A 48 16.93 -6.59 61.57
CA VAL A 48 16.13 -6.79 62.77
C VAL A 48 16.63 -5.85 63.86
N SER A 49 15.74 -5.07 64.45
CA SER A 49 16.07 -4.00 65.38
C SER A 49 15.26 -4.06 66.67
N LEU A 50 15.88 -3.68 67.78
CA LEU A 50 15.23 -3.42 69.05
C LEU A 50 14.90 -1.93 69.18
N SER A 51 13.75 -1.59 69.78
CA SER A 51 13.35 -0.19 70.03
C SER A 51 14.24 0.53 71.05
N ALA A 52 14.92 -0.22 71.92
CA ALA A 52 15.96 0.24 72.81
C ALA A 52 17.13 -0.77 72.84
N VAL A 53 18.31 -0.31 73.26
CA VAL A 53 19.50 -1.17 73.38
C VAL A 53 19.22 -2.29 74.39
N ALA A 54 19.59 -3.53 74.05
CA ALA A 54 19.40 -4.68 74.92
C ALA A 54 20.18 -4.49 76.24
N GLN A 55 19.48 -4.57 77.39
CA GLN A 55 20.11 -4.50 78.72
C GLN A 55 20.56 -5.87 79.22
N GLN A 56 19.94 -6.93 78.69
CA GLN A 56 20.26 -8.34 78.89
C GLN A 56 20.15 -9.06 77.54
N THR A 57 20.60 -10.30 77.43
CA THR A 57 20.47 -11.05 76.17
C THR A 57 19.00 -11.19 75.77
N THR A 58 18.67 -10.75 74.56
CA THR A 58 17.34 -10.84 73.95
C THR A 58 17.40 -11.79 72.76
N THR A 59 16.45 -12.71 72.63
CA THR A 59 16.40 -13.64 71.49
C THR A 59 15.06 -13.58 70.77
N VAL A 60 15.07 -13.79 69.46
CA VAL A 60 13.85 -13.93 68.65
C VAL A 60 14.08 -14.99 67.57
N ARG A 61 13.10 -15.85 67.33
CA ARG A 61 13.14 -16.81 66.22
C ARG A 61 12.70 -16.15 64.93
N TYR A 62 13.18 -16.64 63.80
CA TYR A 62 12.68 -16.26 62.49
C TYR A 62 12.50 -17.50 61.62
N GLN A 63 11.59 -17.41 60.67
CA GLN A 63 11.43 -18.36 59.57
C GLN A 63 10.98 -17.62 58.31
N THR A 64 11.38 -18.11 57.14
CA THR A 64 10.86 -17.67 55.86
C THR A 64 9.52 -18.34 55.55
N VAL A 65 8.66 -17.67 54.79
CA VAL A 65 7.37 -18.16 54.31
C VAL A 65 7.22 -17.77 52.85
N ASP A 66 6.83 -18.74 52.01
CA ASP A 66 6.59 -18.56 50.58
C ASP A 66 5.47 -17.55 50.32
N ASP A 67 5.59 -16.79 49.23
CA ASP A 67 4.51 -15.97 48.66
C ASP A 67 4.51 -16.15 47.13
N THR A 68 4.86 -15.13 46.32
CA THR A 68 5.06 -15.34 44.88
C THR A 68 6.39 -16.03 44.57
N ALA A 69 7.46 -15.68 45.29
CA ALA A 69 8.70 -16.45 45.35
C ALA A 69 8.54 -17.63 46.31
N THR A 70 8.98 -18.82 45.89
CA THR A 70 8.79 -20.09 46.60
C THR A 70 10.07 -20.91 46.70
N VAL A 71 10.22 -21.66 47.79
CA VAL A 71 11.36 -22.60 47.93
C VAL A 71 11.28 -23.74 46.89
N ALA A 72 10.07 -24.10 46.47
CA ALA A 72 9.85 -25.13 45.45
C ALA A 72 10.21 -24.65 44.03
N GLY A 73 9.96 -23.38 43.71
CA GLY A 73 10.44 -22.70 42.51
C GLY A 73 11.96 -22.53 42.48
N SER A 74 12.59 -22.60 43.66
CA SER A 74 14.01 -22.37 43.91
C SER A 74 14.40 -20.88 43.98
N ASP A 75 13.43 -19.98 43.93
CA ASP A 75 13.57 -18.52 43.91
C ASP A 75 14.36 -18.02 45.14
N TYR A 76 14.16 -18.67 46.29
CA TYR A 76 14.98 -18.45 47.49
C TYR A 76 15.19 -19.73 48.33
N GLY A 77 16.23 -19.72 49.16
CA GLY A 77 16.54 -20.79 50.10
C GLY A 77 15.80 -20.61 51.43
N SER A 78 15.07 -21.63 51.87
CA SER A 78 14.39 -21.60 53.18
C SER A 78 15.38 -21.30 54.31
N ALA A 79 15.02 -20.35 55.16
CA ALA A 79 15.86 -19.93 56.28
C ALA A 79 15.04 -19.86 57.55
N SER A 80 15.51 -20.50 58.61
CA SER A 80 14.97 -20.35 59.96
C SER A 80 16.08 -20.38 60.99
N GLY A 81 15.85 -19.75 62.14
CA GLY A 81 16.88 -19.65 63.17
C GLY A 81 16.47 -18.84 64.38
N THR A 82 17.44 -18.56 65.24
CA THR A 82 17.29 -17.69 66.40
C THR A 82 18.32 -16.58 66.35
N ILE A 83 17.86 -15.33 66.36
CA ILE A 83 18.69 -14.13 66.49
C ILE A 83 18.91 -13.88 67.97
N SER A 84 20.14 -13.55 68.36
CA SER A 84 20.50 -13.16 69.74
C SER A 84 21.15 -11.79 69.76
N PHE A 85 20.53 -10.85 70.47
CA PHE A 85 21.07 -9.53 70.77
C PHE A 85 21.81 -9.61 72.09
N ARG A 86 23.11 -9.34 72.08
CA ARG A 86 23.91 -9.23 73.32
C ARG A 86 23.58 -7.91 74.04
N PRO A 87 23.81 -7.82 75.35
CA PRO A 87 23.73 -6.53 76.05
C PRO A 87 24.55 -5.47 75.33
N GLY A 88 23.98 -4.29 75.08
CA GLY A 88 24.59 -3.23 74.29
C GLY A 88 24.29 -3.26 72.79
N GLN A 89 23.71 -4.33 72.26
CA GLN A 89 23.34 -4.46 70.83
C GLN A 89 21.91 -3.97 70.59
N ARG A 90 21.69 -3.32 69.45
CA ARG A 90 20.37 -2.83 69.01
C ARG A 90 19.90 -3.46 67.70
N THR A 91 20.81 -3.86 66.83
CA THR A 91 20.49 -4.39 65.50
C THR A 91 21.21 -5.70 65.23
N ALA A 92 20.58 -6.55 64.44
CA ALA A 92 21.12 -7.79 63.89
C ALA A 92 20.56 -7.96 62.48
N THR A 93 21.15 -8.86 61.69
CA THR A 93 20.74 -9.11 60.31
C THR A 93 20.38 -10.58 60.11
N VAL A 94 19.31 -10.82 59.35
CA VAL A 94 18.99 -12.14 58.80
C VAL A 94 19.36 -12.12 57.32
N ALA A 95 20.24 -13.01 56.92
CA ALA A 95 20.60 -13.23 55.53
C ALA A 95 19.78 -14.41 54.98
N VAL A 96 18.99 -14.17 53.94
CA VAL A 96 18.30 -15.22 53.17
C VAL A 96 18.99 -15.33 51.82
N GLY A 97 19.26 -16.56 51.37
CA GLY A 97 19.82 -16.78 50.04
C GLY A 97 18.72 -16.66 48.99
N ILE A 98 18.86 -15.78 48.02
CA ILE A 98 18.03 -15.74 46.80
C ILE A 98 18.82 -16.40 45.67
N ARG A 99 18.14 -16.98 44.69
CA ARG A 99 18.79 -17.48 43.46
C ARG A 99 18.51 -16.48 42.36
N GLY A 100 19.44 -16.38 41.42
CA GLY A 100 19.16 -15.68 40.19
C GLY A 100 19.57 -16.50 38.99
N ASP A 101 18.94 -16.21 37.87
CA ASP A 101 19.13 -16.92 36.61
C ASP A 101 19.22 -15.99 35.40
N ARG A 102 18.69 -16.36 34.23
CA ARG A 102 18.75 -15.53 33.02
C ARG A 102 17.38 -15.37 32.35
N ILE A 103 16.32 -15.70 33.08
CA ILE A 103 14.97 -15.79 32.58
C ILE A 103 14.27 -14.50 33.00
N ALA A 104 13.96 -13.66 32.03
CA ALA A 104 13.16 -12.48 32.32
C ALA A 104 11.76 -12.90 32.79
N GLU A 105 11.41 -12.48 34.00
CA GLU A 105 10.17 -12.78 34.68
C GLU A 105 9.59 -11.52 35.35
N ALA A 106 8.77 -11.67 36.38
CA ALA A 106 8.22 -10.53 37.12
C ALA A 106 8.81 -10.53 38.53
N ASP A 107 9.01 -9.35 39.12
CA ASP A 107 9.48 -9.23 40.50
C ASP A 107 8.67 -10.12 41.45
N GLU A 108 9.38 -10.92 42.23
CA GLU A 108 8.77 -11.89 43.15
C GLU A 108 8.99 -11.51 44.62
N THR A 109 8.18 -12.09 45.51
CA THR A 109 8.21 -11.75 46.93
C THR A 109 8.08 -12.97 47.83
N PHE A 110 8.71 -12.91 49.01
CA PHE A 110 8.51 -13.87 50.10
C PHE A 110 8.52 -13.14 51.45
N GLN A 111 8.21 -13.83 52.55
CA GLN A 111 8.16 -13.20 53.88
C GLN A 111 9.19 -13.77 54.86
N VAL A 112 9.67 -12.93 55.77
CA VAL A 112 10.41 -13.35 56.98
C VAL A 112 9.58 -13.01 58.21
N VAL A 113 9.20 -14.04 58.96
CA VAL A 113 8.31 -13.96 60.12
C VAL A 113 9.09 -14.22 61.41
N LEU A 114 9.09 -13.23 62.31
CA LEU A 114 9.63 -13.31 63.65
C LEU A 114 8.63 -13.98 64.60
N SER A 115 9.14 -14.85 65.48
CA SER A 115 8.32 -15.53 66.50
C SER A 115 9.11 -15.76 67.80
N SER A 116 8.41 -16.17 68.86
CA SER A 116 9.03 -16.62 70.12
C SER A 116 10.07 -15.65 70.72
N ALA A 117 9.77 -14.35 70.76
CA ALA A 117 10.67 -13.36 71.35
C ALA A 117 10.80 -13.55 72.88
N ALA A 118 12.03 -13.53 73.39
CA ALA A 118 12.35 -13.62 74.80
C ALA A 118 13.28 -12.45 75.20
N GLY A 119 12.94 -11.74 76.27
CA GLY A 119 13.61 -10.48 76.63
C GLY A 119 13.22 -9.28 75.75
N ALA A 120 12.21 -9.45 74.87
CA ALA A 120 11.56 -8.42 74.06
C ALA A 120 10.10 -8.84 73.78
N THR A 121 9.26 -7.90 73.37
CA THR A 121 7.96 -8.18 72.74
C THR A 121 8.06 -8.01 71.22
N LEU A 122 7.20 -8.69 70.45
CA LEU A 122 7.18 -8.52 69.00
C LEU A 122 6.52 -7.18 68.64
N GLY A 123 7.21 -6.36 67.83
CA GLY A 123 6.66 -5.20 67.15
C GLY A 123 6.19 -5.61 65.75
N ARG A 124 6.81 -5.07 64.68
CA ARG A 124 6.61 -5.59 63.32
C ARG A 124 7.26 -6.96 63.19
N ALA A 125 6.43 -8.00 63.22
CA ALA A 125 6.91 -9.39 63.18
C ALA A 125 7.14 -9.92 61.76
N THR A 126 6.57 -9.29 60.73
CA THR A 126 6.69 -9.77 59.34
C THR A 126 7.33 -8.70 58.46
N ALA A 127 8.34 -9.11 57.70
CA ALA A 127 8.94 -8.33 56.62
C ALA A 127 8.77 -9.06 55.28
N THR A 128 8.59 -8.29 54.21
CA THR A 128 8.58 -8.74 52.82
C THR A 128 9.99 -8.62 52.26
N GLY A 129 10.47 -9.70 51.66
CA GLY A 129 11.61 -9.70 50.75
C GLY A 129 11.12 -9.58 49.32
N THR A 130 11.64 -8.62 48.55
CA THR A 130 11.36 -8.48 47.12
C THR A 130 12.62 -8.83 46.31
N ILE A 131 12.50 -9.85 45.48
CA ILE A 131 13.49 -10.26 44.47
C ILE A 131 13.15 -9.48 43.20
N LEU A 132 14.07 -8.62 42.75
CA LEU A 132 13.89 -7.86 41.52
C LEU A 132 14.49 -8.65 40.36
N ASP A 133 13.70 -8.87 39.31
CA ASP A 133 14.19 -9.47 38.07
C ASP A 133 15.09 -8.45 37.36
N ASP A 134 16.34 -8.83 37.14
CA ASP A 134 17.33 -8.01 36.42
C ASP A 134 17.65 -8.54 35.01
N ASP A 135 16.88 -9.53 34.53
CA ASP A 135 17.04 -10.11 33.21
C ASP A 135 16.16 -9.45 32.13
N SER A 136 16.53 -9.69 30.88
CA SER A 136 15.79 -9.15 29.73
C SER A 136 15.62 -10.22 28.67
N VAL A 137 14.45 -10.25 28.02
CA VAL A 137 14.21 -11.15 26.89
C VAL A 137 15.17 -10.79 25.76
N SER A 138 16.18 -11.63 25.53
CA SER A 138 17.06 -11.48 24.37
C SER A 138 16.27 -11.78 23.10
N ARG A 139 15.82 -10.74 22.43
CA ARG A 139 15.09 -10.84 21.16
C ARG A 139 15.95 -10.32 20.02
N SER A 140 15.95 -11.06 18.91
CA SER A 140 16.58 -10.63 17.67
C SER A 140 15.56 -10.51 16.55
N VAL A 141 15.84 -9.65 15.58
CA VAL A 141 15.10 -9.57 14.32
C VAL A 141 15.99 -9.94 13.15
N THR A 142 15.51 -10.82 12.27
CA THR A 142 16.16 -11.18 11.01
C THR A 142 15.27 -10.81 9.83
N VAL A 143 15.85 -10.77 8.63
CA VAL A 143 15.10 -10.57 7.38
C VAL A 143 15.46 -11.67 6.38
N THR A 144 14.45 -12.20 5.69
CA THR A 144 14.60 -13.16 4.59
C THR A 144 13.94 -12.63 3.33
N GLY A 145 14.48 -13.02 2.18
CA GLY A 145 13.99 -12.63 0.85
C GLY A 145 13.31 -13.81 0.13
N PRO A 146 12.71 -13.55 -1.05
CA PRO A 146 12.08 -14.59 -1.86
C PRO A 146 13.12 -15.61 -2.34
N GLN A 147 12.93 -16.89 -1.95
CA GLN A 147 13.91 -17.97 -2.25
C GLN A 147 14.03 -18.28 -3.74
N SER A 148 12.94 -18.16 -4.49
CA SER A 148 12.90 -18.48 -5.91
C SER A 148 13.22 -17.29 -6.81
N GLY A 149 13.60 -16.12 -6.26
CA GLY A 149 13.59 -14.87 -7.00
C GLY A 149 12.18 -14.41 -7.38
N VAL A 150 12.09 -13.28 -8.06
CA VAL A 150 10.86 -12.68 -8.56
C VAL A 150 11.07 -12.32 -10.03
N ASN A 151 10.05 -12.48 -10.86
CA ASN A 151 10.13 -12.00 -12.24
C ASN A 151 10.07 -10.47 -12.25
N GLU A 152 10.84 -9.83 -13.13
CA GLU A 152 10.73 -8.37 -13.33
C GLU A 152 9.27 -7.93 -13.58
N GLY A 153 8.91 -6.76 -13.05
CA GLY A 153 7.55 -6.24 -13.00
C GLY A 153 6.67 -6.77 -11.84
N LEU A 154 7.10 -7.78 -11.07
CA LEU A 154 6.39 -8.24 -9.87
C LEU A 154 7.03 -7.71 -8.57
N ALA A 155 6.30 -7.77 -7.45
CA ALA A 155 6.80 -7.32 -6.16
C ALA A 155 7.68 -8.38 -5.45
N ALA A 156 8.87 -7.99 -5.02
CA ALA A 156 9.74 -8.79 -4.15
C ALA A 156 9.30 -8.66 -2.68
N THR A 157 8.82 -9.74 -2.08
CA THR A 157 8.37 -9.74 -0.67
C THR A 157 9.48 -10.18 0.28
N PHE A 158 9.84 -9.32 1.23
CA PHE A 158 10.79 -9.58 2.31
C PHE A 158 10.05 -9.84 3.62
N THR A 159 10.45 -10.88 4.34
CA THR A 159 9.86 -11.25 5.63
C THR A 159 10.81 -10.92 6.77
N PHE A 160 10.35 -10.10 7.71
CA PHE A 160 11.05 -9.78 8.94
C PHE A 160 10.52 -10.69 10.06
N SER A 161 11.42 -11.35 10.79
CA SER A 161 11.04 -12.34 11.81
C SER A 161 11.71 -12.05 13.15
N LEU A 162 10.94 -12.13 14.23
CA LEU A 162 11.43 -12.07 15.59
C LEU A 162 11.76 -13.48 16.10
N SER A 163 12.86 -13.63 16.84
CA SER A 163 13.23 -14.91 17.46
C SER A 163 12.25 -15.39 18.52
N THR A 164 11.52 -14.46 19.13
CA THR A 164 10.47 -14.68 20.13
C THR A 164 9.38 -13.63 19.96
N ALA A 165 8.15 -13.95 20.35
CA ALA A 165 7.02 -13.02 20.24
C ALA A 165 7.28 -11.72 21.03
N ALA A 166 6.83 -10.60 20.48
CA ALA A 166 6.96 -9.31 21.13
C ALA A 166 6.11 -9.25 22.42
N THR A 167 6.72 -8.92 23.55
CA THR A 167 6.01 -8.62 24.83
C THR A 167 5.75 -7.12 25.00
N SER A 168 6.39 -6.29 24.19
CA SER A 168 6.16 -4.85 24.01
C SER A 168 6.41 -4.47 22.54
N PRO A 169 5.88 -3.33 22.02
CA PRO A 169 6.03 -2.96 20.62
C PRO A 169 7.49 -2.86 20.17
N VAL A 170 7.76 -3.39 18.98
CA VAL A 170 9.11 -3.46 18.40
C VAL A 170 9.12 -2.68 17.11
N THR A 171 9.97 -1.68 16.99
CA THR A 171 10.12 -0.93 15.74
C THR A 171 11.42 -1.31 15.05
N VAL A 172 11.34 -1.61 13.75
CA VAL A 172 12.48 -1.98 12.91
C VAL A 172 12.49 -1.03 11.72
N SER A 173 13.59 -0.32 11.51
CA SER A 173 13.81 0.48 10.31
C SER A 173 14.55 -0.35 9.26
N TYR A 174 14.16 -0.17 8.00
CA TYR A 174 14.70 -0.93 6.88
C TYR A 174 14.98 -0.01 5.69
N ALA A 175 15.88 -0.46 4.84
CA ALA A 175 16.17 0.18 3.56
C ALA A 175 16.55 -0.89 2.53
N THR A 176 16.34 -0.55 1.27
CA THR A 176 16.91 -1.28 0.13
C THR A 176 18.25 -0.67 -0.28
N SER A 177 19.08 -1.47 -0.94
CA SER A 177 20.31 -1.03 -1.59
C SER A 177 20.56 -1.83 -2.85
N ASP A 178 21.12 -1.15 -3.85
CA ASP A 178 21.50 -1.72 -5.13
C ASP A 178 22.57 -2.82 -4.93
N LEU A 179 22.46 -3.92 -5.69
CA LEU A 179 23.57 -4.85 -5.91
C LEU A 179 23.90 -4.88 -7.39
N THR A 180 23.40 -5.87 -8.13
CA THR A 180 23.45 -5.86 -9.60
C THR A 180 22.25 -5.10 -10.19
N ALA A 181 21.10 -5.12 -9.52
CA ALA A 181 19.94 -4.29 -9.84
C ALA A 181 20.11 -2.88 -9.26
N SER A 182 19.76 -1.85 -10.02
CA SER A 182 19.68 -0.45 -9.65
C SER A 182 18.25 0.01 -9.34
N SER A 183 18.11 0.80 -8.28
CA SER A 183 16.85 1.48 -7.94
C SER A 183 16.40 2.54 -8.94
N THR A 184 17.22 2.86 -9.94
CA THR A 184 16.87 3.81 -11.00
C THR A 184 16.24 3.15 -12.22
N THR A 185 16.60 1.90 -12.49
CA THR A 185 16.20 1.14 -13.70
C THR A 185 15.35 -0.08 -13.35
N ASP A 186 15.66 -0.80 -12.27
CA ASP A 186 15.23 -2.21 -12.13
C ASP A 186 14.28 -2.44 -10.95
N TYR A 187 14.28 -1.54 -9.96
CA TYR A 187 13.30 -1.58 -8.87
C TYR A 187 13.01 -0.19 -8.30
N THR A 188 12.01 -0.07 -7.42
CA THR A 188 11.76 1.17 -6.68
C THR A 188 12.36 1.08 -5.29
N ALA A 189 13.31 1.97 -4.96
CA ALA A 189 13.92 2.00 -3.63
C ALA A 189 12.86 2.14 -2.53
N ALA A 190 12.88 1.21 -1.58
CA ALA A 190 12.06 1.24 -0.38
C ALA A 190 12.91 1.59 0.85
N THR A 191 12.41 2.51 1.67
CA THR A 191 12.94 2.83 3.01
C THR A 191 11.75 3.05 3.94
N GLY A 192 11.83 2.60 5.18
CA GLY A 192 10.72 2.80 6.11
C GLY A 192 10.95 2.19 7.48
N SER A 193 9.86 2.09 8.24
CA SER A 193 9.83 1.42 9.54
C SER A 193 8.60 0.52 9.65
N LEU A 194 8.77 -0.67 10.21
CA LEU A 194 7.69 -1.58 10.57
C LEU A 194 7.64 -1.75 12.09
N THR A 195 6.43 -1.94 12.63
CA THR A 195 6.23 -2.18 14.06
C THR A 195 5.55 -3.53 14.27
N PHE A 196 6.18 -4.40 15.08
CA PHE A 196 5.54 -5.61 15.60
C PHE A 196 4.74 -5.22 16.86
N ALA A 197 3.45 -5.49 16.84
CA ALA A 197 2.59 -5.41 18.02
C ALA A 197 2.87 -6.57 18.98
N VAL A 198 2.37 -6.45 20.21
CA VAL A 198 2.48 -7.52 21.22
C VAL A 198 1.89 -8.81 20.67
N GLY A 199 2.62 -9.92 20.81
CA GLY A 199 2.25 -11.25 20.31
C GLY A 199 2.70 -11.55 18.88
N GLU A 200 3.13 -10.56 18.09
CA GLU A 200 3.57 -10.80 16.71
C GLU A 200 5.03 -11.30 16.64
N THR A 201 5.29 -12.15 15.65
CA THR A 201 6.64 -12.67 15.34
C THR A 201 7.07 -12.44 13.89
N SER A 202 6.16 -12.04 12.99
CA SER A 202 6.44 -11.87 11.56
C SER A 202 5.72 -10.67 10.94
N LYS A 203 6.41 -9.96 10.04
CA LYS A 203 5.88 -8.86 9.22
C LYS A 203 6.52 -8.92 7.83
N GLN A 204 5.85 -8.37 6.83
CA GLN A 204 6.34 -8.35 5.45
C GLN A 204 6.46 -6.92 4.92
N VAL A 205 7.41 -6.73 4.00
CA VAL A 205 7.60 -5.52 3.20
C VAL A 205 7.78 -5.94 1.75
N SER A 206 7.02 -5.33 0.85
CA SER A 206 7.13 -5.57 -0.59
C SER A 206 7.92 -4.44 -1.27
N VAL A 207 8.77 -4.81 -2.23
CA VAL A 207 9.54 -3.90 -3.07
C VAL A 207 9.16 -4.14 -4.52
N SER A 208 8.57 -3.14 -5.18
CA SER A 208 8.19 -3.27 -6.60
C SER A 208 9.42 -3.30 -7.50
N THR A 209 9.51 -4.30 -8.37
CA THR A 209 10.49 -4.35 -9.46
C THR A 209 9.94 -3.65 -10.71
N ARG A 210 10.82 -3.19 -11.59
CA ARG A 210 10.49 -2.58 -12.88
C ARG A 210 10.66 -3.63 -13.96
N THR A 211 10.06 -3.41 -15.12
CA THR A 211 10.19 -4.27 -16.31
C THR A 211 10.75 -3.43 -17.45
N ASP A 212 11.57 -4.04 -18.30
CA ASP A 212 12.06 -3.37 -19.50
C ASP A 212 12.20 -4.30 -20.72
N VAL A 213 12.62 -3.71 -21.85
CA VAL A 213 12.65 -4.35 -23.18
C VAL A 213 14.00 -5.00 -23.49
N MET A 214 14.95 -4.92 -22.57
CA MET A 214 16.28 -5.45 -22.75
C MET A 214 16.31 -6.86 -22.18
N THR A 215 16.89 -7.79 -22.93
CA THR A 215 17.25 -9.08 -22.34
C THR A 215 18.50 -8.86 -21.52
N GLU A 216 18.36 -9.00 -20.22
CA GLU A 216 19.44 -8.82 -19.27
C GLU A 216 19.77 -10.13 -18.56
N SER A 217 20.77 -10.10 -17.68
CA SER A 217 21.02 -11.22 -16.79
C SER A 217 20.19 -11.03 -15.53
N ASP A 218 19.76 -12.12 -14.87
CA ASP A 218 19.12 -12.03 -13.55
C ASP A 218 19.92 -11.10 -12.62
N GLU A 219 19.22 -10.12 -12.07
CA GLU A 219 19.79 -9.08 -11.23
C GLU A 219 19.41 -9.28 -9.77
N THR A 220 20.04 -8.54 -8.86
CA THR A 220 19.84 -8.70 -7.43
C THR A 220 19.74 -7.37 -6.73
N LEU A 221 18.84 -7.28 -5.76
CA LEU A 221 18.75 -6.16 -4.82
C LEU A 221 18.86 -6.68 -3.38
N GLN A 222 19.30 -5.81 -2.47
CA GLN A 222 19.41 -6.14 -1.05
C GLN A 222 18.40 -5.36 -0.21
N MET A 223 17.69 -6.06 0.67
CA MET A 223 16.97 -5.48 1.82
C MET A 223 17.87 -5.57 3.04
N ARG A 224 17.97 -4.48 3.82
CA ARG A 224 18.74 -4.44 5.08
C ARG A 224 17.92 -3.89 6.23
N ILE A 225 18.12 -4.48 7.40
CA ILE A 225 17.71 -3.89 8.68
C ILE A 225 18.70 -2.77 8.99
N VAL A 226 18.21 -1.53 9.12
CA VAL A 226 19.02 -0.35 9.42
C VAL A 226 19.21 -0.20 10.93
N SER A 227 18.12 -0.35 11.69
CA SER A 227 18.13 -0.36 13.15
C SER A 227 16.89 -1.06 13.70
N ALA A 228 16.96 -1.51 14.95
CA ALA A 228 15.83 -2.06 15.68
C ALA A 228 15.79 -1.47 17.10
N THR A 229 14.58 -1.15 17.58
CA THR A 229 14.32 -0.71 18.95
C THR A 229 13.48 -1.78 19.65
N GLY A 230 13.89 -2.15 20.87
CA GLY A 230 13.30 -3.24 21.66
C GLY A 230 13.84 -4.63 21.30
N ALA A 231 14.61 -4.77 20.22
CA ALA A 231 15.30 -6.00 19.79
C ALA A 231 16.73 -5.70 19.36
N THR A 232 17.56 -6.73 19.35
CA THR A 232 18.85 -6.72 18.67
C THR A 232 18.67 -7.06 17.18
N VAL A 233 19.57 -6.58 16.32
CA VAL A 233 19.61 -7.00 14.91
C VAL A 233 20.28 -8.38 14.85
N GLY A 234 19.55 -9.37 14.33
CA GLY A 234 20.00 -10.76 14.22
C GLY A 234 20.78 -11.05 12.94
N ASN A 235 21.16 -12.32 12.76
CA ASN A 235 21.79 -12.82 11.55
C ASN A 235 20.85 -13.84 10.88
N PRO A 236 20.38 -13.62 9.64
CA PRO A 236 20.78 -12.55 8.72
C PRO A 236 20.12 -11.19 8.98
N ALA A 237 20.93 -10.12 8.92
CA ALA A 237 20.48 -8.72 8.96
C ALA A 237 20.11 -8.15 7.58
N THR A 238 20.41 -8.92 6.53
CA THR A 238 20.20 -8.57 5.13
C THR A 238 19.61 -9.74 4.38
N ALA A 239 18.76 -9.45 3.41
CA ALA A 239 18.20 -10.43 2.50
C ALA A 239 18.40 -9.99 1.06
N ILE A 240 18.64 -10.94 0.17
CA ILE A 240 18.76 -10.68 -1.26
C ILE A 240 17.46 -11.13 -1.93
N ALA A 241 16.97 -10.35 -2.89
CA ALA A 241 16.01 -10.80 -3.88
C ALA A 241 16.68 -10.80 -5.25
N THR A 242 16.49 -11.88 -6.00
CA THR A 242 16.86 -11.96 -7.42
C THR A 242 15.68 -11.50 -8.26
N ILE A 243 15.89 -10.48 -9.07
CA ILE A 243 14.99 -10.07 -10.15
C ILE A 243 15.37 -10.92 -11.36
N LYS A 244 14.46 -11.76 -11.83
CA LYS A 244 14.67 -12.60 -13.00
C LYS A 244 14.32 -11.81 -14.24
N ASP A 245 15.25 -11.81 -15.19
CA ASP A 245 14.99 -11.25 -16.51
C ASP A 245 13.83 -12.04 -17.13
N VAL A 246 12.81 -11.31 -17.55
CA VAL A 246 11.72 -11.85 -18.35
C VAL A 246 11.92 -11.25 -19.72
N PRO A 247 12.64 -11.94 -20.63
CA PRO A 247 12.90 -11.39 -21.95
C PRO A 247 11.57 -10.98 -22.57
N PRO A 248 11.51 -9.81 -23.23
CA PRO A 248 10.27 -9.37 -23.85
C PRO A 248 9.83 -10.48 -24.78
N VAL A 249 8.63 -10.98 -24.51
CA VAL A 249 7.92 -11.80 -25.47
C VAL A 249 7.60 -10.89 -26.64
N THR A 250 8.52 -10.81 -27.61
CA THR A 250 8.23 -10.18 -28.88
C THR A 250 6.99 -10.86 -29.41
N PRO A 251 5.88 -10.12 -29.63
CA PRO A 251 4.71 -10.66 -30.28
C PRO A 251 5.16 -11.46 -31.50
N PRO A 252 4.71 -12.71 -31.68
CA PRO A 252 5.10 -13.47 -32.86
C PRO A 252 4.79 -12.63 -34.09
N THR A 253 5.71 -12.56 -35.06
CA THR A 253 5.41 -11.87 -36.32
C THR A 253 4.13 -12.49 -36.88
N PRO A 254 3.05 -11.70 -37.10
CA PRO A 254 1.76 -12.27 -37.43
C PRO A 254 1.83 -13.08 -38.72
N SER A 255 1.68 -14.40 -38.63
CA SER A 255 1.51 -15.26 -39.79
C SER A 255 0.06 -15.73 -39.86
N GLY A 256 -0.77 -15.01 -40.62
CA GLY A 256 -2.13 -15.44 -41.00
C GLY A 256 -3.30 -14.99 -40.11
N GLY A 257 -3.06 -14.46 -38.90
CA GLY A 257 -4.10 -13.85 -38.06
C GLY A 257 -4.37 -12.40 -38.45
N SER A 258 -5.65 -12.05 -38.64
CA SER A 258 -6.08 -10.67 -38.94
C SER A 258 -6.34 -9.88 -37.65
N TRP A 259 -7.17 -10.44 -36.76
CA TRP A 259 -7.57 -9.83 -35.49
C TRP A 259 -7.56 -10.85 -34.36
N THR A 260 -6.99 -10.49 -33.22
CA THR A 260 -7.20 -11.22 -31.96
C THR A 260 -7.94 -10.31 -30.99
N ILE A 261 -9.08 -10.81 -30.52
CA ILE A 261 -9.93 -10.18 -29.52
C ILE A 261 -9.55 -10.81 -28.17
N LEU A 262 -8.93 -10.01 -27.31
CA LEU A 262 -8.49 -10.38 -25.97
C LEU A 262 -9.59 -9.94 -24.99
N VAL A 263 -10.28 -10.87 -24.36
CA VAL A 263 -11.42 -10.60 -23.47
C VAL A 263 -11.01 -10.91 -22.04
N TYR A 264 -10.98 -9.87 -21.21
CA TYR A 264 -10.53 -9.94 -19.83
C TYR A 264 -11.73 -9.85 -18.90
N MET A 265 -12.19 -11.01 -18.40
CA MET A 265 -13.43 -11.11 -17.64
C MET A 265 -13.17 -11.33 -16.14
N THR A 266 -13.73 -10.45 -15.32
CA THR A 266 -13.80 -10.60 -13.87
C THR A 266 -15.21 -10.96 -13.47
N GLY A 267 -15.42 -12.20 -13.01
CA GLY A 267 -16.75 -12.78 -12.83
C GLY A 267 -17.53 -12.25 -11.63
N GLU A 268 -16.86 -11.89 -10.52
CA GLU A 268 -17.46 -11.48 -9.23
C GLU A 268 -18.91 -12.00 -9.01
N ASN A 269 -19.89 -11.11 -8.87
CA ASN A 269 -21.31 -11.47 -8.77
C ASN A 269 -22.04 -11.52 -10.13
N LEU A 270 -21.34 -11.35 -11.25
CA LEU A 270 -21.84 -11.34 -12.63
C LEU A 270 -21.60 -12.67 -13.38
N ASN A 271 -21.23 -13.74 -12.68
CA ASN A 271 -20.79 -14.99 -13.31
C ASN A 271 -21.81 -15.67 -14.25
N THR A 272 -23.11 -15.39 -14.07
CA THR A 272 -24.15 -15.88 -14.99
C THR A 272 -24.02 -15.19 -16.34
N ASP A 273 -23.87 -13.87 -16.31
CA ASP A 273 -23.74 -13.05 -17.51
C ASP A 273 -22.41 -13.36 -18.22
N ALA A 274 -21.32 -13.55 -17.45
CA ALA A 274 -20.04 -13.97 -18.01
C ALA A 274 -20.13 -15.28 -18.82
N ARG A 275 -20.89 -16.26 -18.31
CA ARG A 275 -21.13 -17.53 -19.02
C ARG A 275 -21.89 -17.28 -20.32
N ASP A 276 -22.95 -16.48 -20.25
CA ASP A 276 -23.82 -16.22 -21.40
C ASP A 276 -23.04 -15.48 -22.50
N ASP A 277 -22.23 -14.50 -22.14
CA ASP A 277 -21.36 -13.78 -23.07
C ASP A 277 -20.29 -14.68 -23.70
N ILE A 278 -19.73 -15.64 -22.96
CA ILE A 278 -18.84 -16.66 -23.56
C ILE A 278 -19.59 -17.48 -24.61
N ASN A 279 -20.82 -17.94 -24.34
CA ASN A 279 -21.62 -18.66 -25.35
C ASN A 279 -21.91 -17.78 -26.57
N GLU A 280 -22.22 -16.49 -26.36
CA GLU A 280 -22.43 -15.54 -27.45
C GLU A 280 -21.18 -15.34 -28.31
N MET A 281 -20.00 -15.23 -27.69
CA MET A 281 -18.72 -15.12 -28.37
C MET A 281 -18.35 -16.39 -29.16
N GLU A 282 -18.60 -17.58 -28.60
CA GLU A 282 -18.43 -18.85 -29.32
C GLU A 282 -19.38 -18.96 -30.52
N LYS A 283 -20.61 -18.47 -30.38
CA LYS A 283 -21.58 -18.37 -31.49
C LYS A 283 -21.14 -17.38 -32.56
N ALA A 284 -20.64 -16.21 -32.16
CA ALA A 284 -20.09 -15.23 -33.09
C ALA A 284 -18.93 -15.81 -33.90
N LEU A 285 -18.01 -16.54 -33.23
CA LEU A 285 -16.88 -17.23 -33.86
C LEU A 285 -17.30 -18.20 -34.97
N GLY A 286 -18.47 -18.86 -34.85
CA GLY A 286 -19.01 -19.72 -35.91
C GLY A 286 -19.32 -19.00 -37.22
N THR A 287 -19.38 -17.66 -37.21
CA THR A 287 -19.65 -16.82 -38.39
C THR A 287 -18.48 -15.95 -38.81
N LEU A 288 -17.44 -15.85 -37.98
CA LEU A 288 -16.24 -15.06 -38.26
C LEU A 288 -15.23 -15.86 -39.09
N PRO A 289 -14.46 -15.21 -39.99
CA PRO A 289 -13.38 -15.88 -40.70
C PRO A 289 -12.34 -16.44 -39.73
N GLY A 290 -11.74 -17.60 -40.03
CA GLY A 290 -10.79 -18.27 -39.13
C GLY A 290 -9.51 -17.49 -38.81
N SER A 291 -9.25 -16.39 -39.51
CA SER A 291 -8.17 -15.42 -39.22
C SER A 291 -8.51 -14.48 -38.04
N VAL A 292 -9.74 -14.53 -37.52
CA VAL A 292 -10.15 -13.85 -36.29
C VAL A 292 -10.16 -14.87 -35.14
N LYS A 293 -9.57 -14.50 -34.00
CA LYS A 293 -9.56 -15.31 -32.77
C LYS A 293 -10.14 -14.52 -31.62
N ILE A 294 -10.83 -15.21 -30.71
CA ILE A 294 -11.22 -14.68 -29.40
C ILE A 294 -10.47 -15.48 -28.34
N VAL A 295 -9.75 -14.76 -27.48
CA VAL A 295 -9.00 -15.30 -26.36
C VAL A 295 -9.61 -14.72 -25.10
N VAL A 296 -9.93 -15.55 -24.12
CA VAL A 296 -10.64 -15.15 -22.91
C VAL A 296 -9.83 -15.52 -21.69
N SER A 297 -9.71 -14.61 -20.73
CA SER A 297 -9.52 -14.97 -19.33
C SER A 297 -10.82 -14.78 -18.59
N TRP A 298 -11.10 -15.69 -17.66
CA TRP A 298 -12.29 -15.66 -16.85
C TRP A 298 -11.96 -16.08 -15.43
N ASP A 299 -12.10 -15.13 -14.51
CA ASP A 299 -12.03 -15.39 -13.09
C ASP A 299 -13.42 -15.70 -12.53
N GLN A 300 -13.66 -16.96 -12.16
CA GLN A 300 -14.95 -17.41 -11.62
C GLN A 300 -15.00 -17.21 -10.10
N PRO A 301 -16.05 -16.58 -9.55
CA PRO A 301 -16.13 -16.17 -8.15
C PRO A 301 -16.23 -17.32 -7.14
N LYS A 302 -15.76 -17.05 -5.92
CA LYS A 302 -15.86 -17.97 -4.77
C LYS A 302 -17.21 -17.93 -4.05
N SER A 303 -17.90 -16.78 -3.99
CA SER A 303 -19.18 -16.63 -3.25
C SER A 303 -20.29 -15.86 -3.99
N SER A 304 -21.48 -16.50 -4.10
CA SER A 304 -22.82 -15.98 -4.48
C SER A 304 -22.91 -15.16 -5.78
N VAL A 305 -23.20 -15.76 -6.95
CA VAL A 305 -24.55 -16.25 -7.36
C VAL A 305 -24.51 -17.71 -7.87
N GLY A 306 -24.38 -18.66 -6.95
CA GLY A 306 -25.22 -19.86 -6.98
C GLY A 306 -24.88 -21.05 -7.87
N THR A 307 -24.07 -21.00 -8.93
CA THR A 307 -23.54 -22.23 -9.53
C THR A 307 -22.38 -21.95 -10.46
N ALA A 308 -21.25 -22.62 -10.23
CA ALA A 308 -20.21 -22.71 -11.22
C ALA A 308 -20.75 -23.61 -12.36
N TYR A 309 -20.62 -23.18 -13.63
CA TYR A 309 -21.22 -23.85 -14.79
C TYR A 309 -20.24 -24.74 -15.55
N ALA A 310 -20.73 -25.90 -16.02
CA ALA A 310 -19.89 -26.80 -16.80
C ALA A 310 -19.43 -26.12 -18.10
N THR A 311 -18.15 -26.30 -18.42
CA THR A 311 -17.52 -25.80 -19.64
C THR A 311 -16.97 -26.96 -20.45
N GLY A 312 -16.32 -26.68 -21.59
CA GLY A 312 -15.74 -27.72 -22.44
C GLY A 312 -16.76 -28.70 -23.01
N GLY A 313 -17.98 -28.26 -23.31
CA GLY A 313 -19.06 -29.13 -23.78
C GLY A 313 -19.51 -30.16 -22.74
N GLY A 314 -19.36 -29.83 -21.44
CA GLY A 314 -19.61 -30.74 -20.33
C GLY A 314 -18.43 -31.64 -19.95
N THR A 315 -17.28 -31.52 -20.64
CA THR A 315 -16.07 -32.30 -20.33
C THR A 315 -15.20 -31.69 -19.24
N GLN A 316 -15.40 -30.41 -18.91
CA GLN A 316 -14.73 -29.73 -17.82
C GLN A 316 -15.76 -29.21 -16.82
N SER A 317 -15.60 -29.60 -15.55
CA SER A 317 -16.40 -28.99 -14.48
C SER A 317 -16.00 -27.54 -14.29
N ALA A 318 -16.98 -26.75 -13.89
CA ALA A 318 -16.77 -25.38 -13.49
C ALA A 318 -15.71 -25.22 -12.39
N TRP A 319 -15.13 -24.04 -12.28
CA TRP A 319 -14.08 -23.74 -11.31
C TRP A 319 -14.41 -22.45 -10.54
N ARG A 320 -13.59 -22.08 -9.55
CA ARG A 320 -13.79 -20.91 -8.69
C ARG A 320 -12.48 -20.15 -8.52
N THR A 321 -11.89 -19.85 -9.67
CA THR A 321 -10.53 -19.38 -9.81
C THR A 321 -10.35 -18.75 -11.19
N TYR A 322 -9.14 -18.26 -11.45
CA TYR A 322 -8.75 -17.78 -12.75
C TYR A 322 -8.51 -18.91 -13.76
N GLY A 323 -9.06 -18.75 -14.96
CA GLY A 323 -8.80 -19.62 -16.11
C GLY A 323 -8.64 -18.83 -17.40
N ARG A 324 -7.96 -19.40 -18.39
CA ARG A 324 -7.83 -18.78 -19.72
C ARG A 324 -7.98 -19.78 -20.86
N SER A 325 -8.48 -19.34 -22.01
CA SER A 325 -8.71 -20.18 -23.19
C SER A 325 -8.66 -19.39 -24.50
N ILE A 326 -8.37 -20.08 -25.60
CA ILE A 326 -8.75 -19.62 -26.94
C ILE A 326 -10.11 -20.23 -27.25
N LEU A 327 -11.10 -19.39 -27.49
CA LEU A 327 -12.45 -19.86 -27.70
C LEU A 327 -12.59 -20.69 -28.98
N LYS A 328 -13.48 -21.67 -28.94
CA LYS A 328 -13.89 -22.52 -30.06
C LYS A 328 -15.26 -22.07 -30.54
N ALA A 329 -15.45 -22.08 -31.85
CA ALA A 329 -16.76 -21.83 -32.41
C ALA A 329 -17.75 -22.93 -31.97
N ASP A 330 -18.94 -22.51 -31.55
CA ASP A 330 -20.08 -23.37 -31.25
C ASP A 330 -21.38 -22.68 -31.71
N SER A 331 -22.50 -23.40 -31.71
CA SER A 331 -23.84 -22.88 -31.98
C SER A 331 -24.74 -22.89 -30.74
N SER A 332 -24.28 -23.50 -29.64
CA SER A 332 -24.97 -23.50 -28.35
C SER A 332 -25.09 -22.09 -27.79
N THR A 333 -26.17 -21.86 -27.05
CA THR A 333 -26.42 -20.62 -26.29
C THR A 333 -26.39 -20.87 -24.79
N THR A 334 -26.12 -22.11 -24.37
CA THR A 334 -26.25 -22.54 -22.97
C THR A 334 -25.06 -23.39 -22.50
N THR A 335 -24.16 -23.76 -23.40
CA THR A 335 -23.07 -24.69 -23.12
C THR A 335 -21.80 -24.19 -23.77
N ILE A 336 -20.80 -23.89 -22.95
CA ILE A 336 -19.49 -23.41 -23.42
C ILE A 336 -18.72 -24.60 -23.99
N ALA A 337 -18.33 -24.57 -25.26
CA ALA A 337 -17.56 -25.61 -25.93
C ALA A 337 -16.05 -25.56 -25.59
N SER A 338 -15.55 -24.40 -25.20
CA SER A 338 -14.14 -24.18 -24.88
C SER A 338 -13.74 -24.77 -23.54
N THR A 339 -12.54 -25.34 -23.49
CA THR A 339 -11.90 -25.83 -22.26
C THR A 339 -10.89 -24.78 -21.82
N PHE A 340 -10.89 -24.44 -20.54
CA PHE A 340 -10.01 -23.43 -19.95
C PHE A 340 -8.81 -24.09 -19.26
N ASP A 341 -7.65 -23.48 -19.39
CA ASP A 341 -6.46 -23.82 -18.60
C ASP A 341 -6.58 -23.18 -17.21
N LEU A 342 -6.54 -24.02 -16.19
CA LEU A 342 -6.76 -23.67 -14.78
C LEU A 342 -5.48 -23.79 -13.94
N SER A 343 -4.32 -23.96 -14.58
CA SER A 343 -3.04 -24.22 -13.90
C SER A 343 -2.50 -23.04 -13.06
N PHE A 344 -3.19 -21.89 -13.07
CA PHE A 344 -2.74 -20.63 -12.47
C PHE A 344 -3.15 -20.45 -11.01
N GLY A 345 -4.14 -21.20 -10.54
CA GLY A 345 -4.81 -20.88 -9.27
C GLY A 345 -5.50 -19.52 -9.33
N GLU A 346 -5.82 -18.95 -8.17
CA GLU A 346 -6.52 -17.67 -8.07
C GLU A 346 -5.61 -16.53 -8.57
N LYS A 347 -6.19 -15.56 -9.28
CA LYS A 347 -5.50 -14.33 -9.67
C LYS A 347 -6.35 -13.11 -9.37
N ASN A 348 -5.71 -12.06 -8.83
CA ASN A 348 -6.31 -10.74 -8.70
C ASN A 348 -6.40 -10.09 -10.07
N THR A 349 -7.62 -9.97 -10.58
CA THR A 349 -7.90 -9.31 -11.85
C THR A 349 -7.95 -7.79 -11.77
N GLY A 350 -7.98 -7.23 -10.56
CA GLY A 350 -7.69 -5.82 -10.31
C GLY A 350 -6.19 -5.48 -10.42
N ASP A 351 -5.30 -6.48 -10.33
CA ASP A 351 -3.85 -6.26 -10.43
C ASP A 351 -3.42 -6.05 -11.91
N PRO A 352 -2.77 -4.92 -12.26
CA PRO A 352 -2.29 -4.67 -13.62
C PRO A 352 -1.34 -5.76 -14.14
N ALA A 353 -0.58 -6.44 -13.28
CA ALA A 353 0.32 -7.51 -13.69
C ALA A 353 -0.44 -8.73 -14.23
N THR A 354 -1.63 -9.02 -13.70
CA THR A 354 -2.49 -10.11 -14.20
C THR A 354 -3.00 -9.80 -15.60
N LEU A 355 -3.41 -8.56 -15.87
CA LEU A 355 -3.81 -8.12 -17.20
C LEU A 355 -2.64 -8.23 -18.21
N VAL A 356 -1.46 -7.76 -17.81
CA VAL A 356 -0.26 -7.84 -18.66
C VAL A 356 0.12 -9.29 -18.99
N ASP A 357 0.08 -10.19 -18.01
CA ASP A 357 0.32 -11.62 -18.24
C ASP A 357 -0.68 -12.21 -19.24
N PHE A 358 -1.97 -11.93 -19.04
CA PHE A 358 -3.03 -12.40 -19.92
C PHE A 358 -2.82 -11.94 -21.37
N VAL A 359 -2.60 -10.65 -21.57
CA VAL A 359 -2.45 -10.07 -22.92
C VAL A 359 -1.21 -10.64 -23.61
N LYS A 360 -0.07 -10.69 -22.91
CA LYS A 360 1.17 -11.28 -23.44
C LYS A 360 0.96 -12.74 -23.85
N TRP A 361 0.31 -13.53 -23.01
CA TRP A 361 -0.01 -14.91 -23.33
C TRP A 361 -0.96 -15.01 -24.53
N GLY A 362 -2.05 -14.24 -24.55
CA GLY A 362 -3.04 -14.28 -25.62
C GLY A 362 -2.46 -13.93 -26.98
N VAL A 363 -1.56 -12.95 -27.02
CA VAL A 363 -0.79 -12.57 -28.22
C VAL A 363 0.11 -13.70 -28.73
N GLN A 364 0.74 -14.45 -27.82
CA GLN A 364 1.56 -15.60 -28.20
C GLN A 364 0.73 -16.77 -28.72
N GLN A 365 -0.44 -17.03 -28.11
CA GLN A 365 -1.30 -18.14 -28.50
C GLN A 365 -2.09 -17.84 -29.79
N ALA A 366 -2.42 -16.57 -30.00
CA ALA A 366 -3.18 -16.09 -31.16
C ALA A 366 -2.52 -14.81 -31.72
N PRO A 367 -1.37 -14.93 -32.42
CA PRO A 367 -0.73 -13.79 -33.05
C PRO A 367 -1.58 -13.25 -34.21
N ALA A 368 -1.76 -11.93 -34.26
CA ALA A 368 -2.56 -11.25 -35.27
C ALA A 368 -1.96 -9.88 -35.63
N GLN A 369 -2.38 -9.36 -36.78
CA GLN A 369 -1.96 -8.03 -37.23
C GLN A 369 -2.49 -6.91 -36.34
N ARG A 370 -3.65 -7.12 -35.70
CA ARG A 370 -4.34 -6.15 -34.86
C ARG A 370 -4.97 -6.78 -33.64
N TYR A 371 -5.08 -6.00 -32.58
CA TYR A 371 -5.56 -6.46 -31.28
C TYR A 371 -6.69 -5.57 -30.75
N LEU A 372 -7.75 -6.22 -30.30
CA LEU A 372 -8.85 -5.62 -29.56
C LEU A 372 -8.76 -6.13 -28.12
N LEU A 373 -8.78 -5.23 -27.13
CA LEU A 373 -8.86 -5.57 -25.71
C LEU A 373 -10.26 -5.24 -25.20
N GLN A 374 -11.03 -6.27 -24.86
CA GLN A 374 -12.37 -6.18 -24.29
C GLN A 374 -12.27 -6.38 -22.77
N MET A 375 -12.50 -5.32 -22.02
CA MET A 375 -12.65 -5.36 -20.56
C MET A 375 -14.10 -5.72 -20.24
N TRP A 376 -14.31 -6.65 -19.32
CA TRP A 376 -15.63 -7.15 -18.96
C TRP A 376 -15.73 -7.32 -17.43
N GLY A 377 -16.74 -6.69 -16.83
CA GLY A 377 -17.03 -6.79 -15.40
C GLY A 377 -17.57 -5.48 -14.84
N HIS A 378 -17.42 -5.25 -13.54
CA HIS A 378 -17.86 -3.98 -12.93
C HIS A 378 -16.99 -2.80 -13.36
N GLY A 379 -17.59 -1.62 -13.35
CA GLY A 379 -16.92 -0.34 -13.54
C GLY A 379 -17.45 0.69 -12.55
N GLY A 380 -16.55 1.51 -12.01
CA GLY A 380 -16.84 2.51 -10.98
C GLY A 380 -16.48 3.94 -11.42
N GLY A 381 -16.19 4.13 -12.71
CA GLY A 381 -15.69 5.41 -13.22
C GLY A 381 -14.31 5.73 -12.65
N THR A 382 -14.22 6.71 -11.74
CA THR A 382 -12.94 7.08 -11.12
C THR A 382 -12.36 6.00 -10.22
N ASP A 383 -13.19 5.11 -9.66
CA ASP A 383 -12.71 3.98 -8.86
C ASP A 383 -12.09 2.85 -9.70
N GLY A 384 -12.17 2.94 -11.04
CA GLY A 384 -11.59 1.97 -11.95
C GLY A 384 -12.58 0.93 -12.47
N SER A 385 -12.04 -0.22 -12.87
CA SER A 385 -12.76 -1.35 -13.50
C SER A 385 -12.21 -2.68 -12.98
N GLN A 386 -12.81 -3.80 -13.36
CA GLN A 386 -12.34 -5.14 -12.95
C GLN A 386 -12.21 -5.26 -11.41
N PHE A 387 -13.28 -4.88 -10.71
CA PHE A 387 -13.37 -5.11 -9.27
C PHE A 387 -13.24 -6.60 -9.01
N ASP A 388 -12.37 -6.98 -8.07
CA ASP A 388 -12.07 -8.34 -7.66
C ASP A 388 -12.13 -8.45 -6.13
N SER A 389 -13.32 -8.77 -5.64
CA SER A 389 -13.61 -8.95 -4.23
C SER A 389 -13.05 -10.26 -3.66
N GLU A 390 -12.78 -11.23 -4.52
CA GLU A 390 -12.38 -12.60 -4.21
C GLU A 390 -10.90 -12.75 -3.87
N SER A 391 -10.06 -11.86 -4.40
CA SER A 391 -8.61 -11.97 -4.29
C SER A 391 -7.89 -10.64 -4.07
N GLY A 392 -8.36 -9.87 -3.09
CA GLY A 392 -7.66 -8.64 -2.67
C GLY A 392 -8.61 -7.50 -2.31
N SER A 393 -9.88 -7.61 -2.73
CA SER A 393 -10.84 -6.49 -2.66
C SER A 393 -10.26 -5.26 -3.34
N ASP A 394 -9.88 -5.46 -4.59
CA ASP A 394 -9.11 -4.53 -5.39
C ASP A 394 -9.84 -4.22 -6.71
N ALA A 395 -9.44 -3.17 -7.39
CA ALA A 395 -9.95 -2.82 -8.71
C ALA A 395 -8.81 -2.26 -9.55
N LEU A 396 -8.84 -2.53 -10.85
CA LEU A 396 -7.88 -1.96 -11.79
C LEU A 396 -8.18 -0.47 -11.96
N THR A 397 -7.39 0.38 -11.30
CA THR A 397 -7.57 1.82 -11.35
C THR A 397 -7.24 2.38 -12.74
N ILE A 398 -7.66 3.63 -13.01
CA ILE A 398 -7.35 4.33 -14.27
C ILE A 398 -5.82 4.40 -14.51
N GLY A 399 -5.05 4.68 -13.46
CA GLY A 399 -3.59 4.77 -13.53
C GLY A 399 -2.91 3.41 -13.75
N GLU A 400 -3.43 2.36 -13.13
CA GLU A 400 -2.91 1.00 -13.31
C GLU A 400 -3.23 0.46 -14.70
N MET A 401 -4.42 0.72 -15.24
CA MET A 401 -4.75 0.37 -16.62
C MET A 401 -3.81 1.08 -17.62
N ALA A 402 -3.57 2.37 -17.43
CA ALA A 402 -2.61 3.11 -18.26
C ALA A 402 -1.18 2.55 -18.14
N SER A 403 -0.80 2.09 -16.95
CA SER A 403 0.50 1.46 -16.69
C SER A 403 0.60 0.07 -17.32
N ALA A 404 -0.46 -0.74 -17.25
CA ALA A 404 -0.55 -2.05 -17.87
C ALA A 404 -0.43 -1.95 -19.40
N LEU A 405 -1.16 -1.02 -20.03
CA LEU A 405 -1.05 -0.78 -21.47
C LEU A 405 0.33 -0.23 -21.89
N ALA A 406 1.05 0.40 -20.98
CA ALA A 406 2.42 0.88 -21.19
C ALA A 406 3.49 -0.16 -20.86
N ALA A 407 3.10 -1.32 -20.31
CA ALA A 407 4.04 -2.33 -19.84
C ALA A 407 4.85 -2.89 -21.01
N THR A 408 6.11 -3.18 -20.73
CA THR A 408 7.00 -3.76 -21.71
C THR A 408 6.47 -5.08 -22.27
N GLY A 409 6.56 -5.26 -23.59
CA GLY A 409 6.16 -6.49 -24.27
C GLY A 409 4.66 -6.60 -24.49
N MET A 410 3.88 -5.58 -24.11
CA MET A 410 2.50 -5.44 -24.56
C MET A 410 2.46 -5.18 -26.07
N PRO A 411 1.53 -5.81 -26.82
CA PRO A 411 1.30 -5.46 -28.20
C PRO A 411 0.73 -4.04 -28.29
N THR A 412 0.80 -3.44 -29.46
CA THR A 412 -0.05 -2.28 -29.75
C THR A 412 -1.52 -2.72 -29.73
N ILE A 413 -2.34 -2.07 -28.90
CA ILE A 413 -3.78 -2.29 -28.86
C ILE A 413 -4.47 -1.28 -29.78
N ASP A 414 -5.18 -1.77 -30.79
CA ASP A 414 -5.88 -0.95 -31.78
C ASP A 414 -7.24 -0.44 -31.27
N LEU A 415 -7.92 -1.27 -30.46
CA LEU A 415 -9.21 -0.96 -29.87
C LEU A 415 -9.28 -1.44 -28.43
N VAL A 416 -9.68 -0.56 -27.51
CA VAL A 416 -10.10 -0.94 -26.16
C VAL A 416 -11.61 -0.85 -26.06
N SER A 417 -12.29 -1.87 -25.57
CA SER A 417 -13.73 -1.85 -25.33
C SER A 417 -13.97 -2.08 -23.85
N TYR A 418 -14.82 -1.27 -23.23
CA TYR A 418 -15.29 -1.46 -21.88
C TYR A 418 -16.74 -1.94 -21.93
N ASP A 419 -16.94 -3.19 -21.55
CA ASP A 419 -18.22 -3.71 -21.10
C ASP A 419 -18.26 -3.61 -19.57
N ASN A 420 -18.05 -2.37 -19.11
CA ASN A 420 -18.01 -1.97 -17.72
C ASN A 420 -18.77 -0.63 -17.61
N CYS A 421 -19.46 -0.45 -16.49
CA CYS A 421 -20.18 0.78 -16.20
C CYS A 421 -19.24 2.00 -16.14
N LEU A 422 -19.72 3.16 -16.56
CA LEU A 422 -19.12 4.48 -16.29
C LEU A 422 -17.69 4.67 -16.85
N MET A 423 -17.32 4.01 -17.95
CA MET A 423 -15.94 4.09 -18.48
C MET A 423 -15.77 5.09 -19.65
N ALA A 424 -16.85 5.61 -20.23
CA ALA A 424 -16.79 6.67 -21.25
C ALA A 424 -16.53 8.05 -20.62
N MET A 425 -15.41 8.17 -19.91
CA MET A 425 -15.02 9.37 -19.17
C MET A 425 -13.84 10.10 -19.84
N ALA A 426 -13.82 11.43 -19.70
CA ALA A 426 -12.66 12.23 -20.06
C ALA A 426 -11.41 11.83 -19.26
N GLU A 427 -11.58 11.47 -17.99
CA GLU A 427 -10.54 10.99 -17.08
C GLU A 427 -9.85 9.74 -17.61
N VAL A 428 -10.64 8.71 -17.90
CA VAL A 428 -10.17 7.42 -18.44
C VAL A 428 -9.45 7.66 -19.77
N GLY A 429 -10.10 8.37 -20.69
CA GLY A 429 -9.57 8.61 -22.02
C GLY A 429 -8.25 9.37 -22.04
N VAL A 430 -8.09 10.42 -21.23
CA VAL A 430 -6.80 11.15 -21.16
C VAL A 430 -5.67 10.25 -20.63
N ALA A 431 -5.97 9.35 -19.69
CA ALA A 431 -4.96 8.46 -19.12
C ALA A 431 -4.50 7.39 -20.13
N ILE A 432 -5.43 6.75 -20.83
CA ILE A 432 -5.11 5.57 -21.66
C ILE A 432 -4.85 5.91 -23.15
N ALA A 433 -5.40 7.01 -23.68
CA ALA A 433 -5.28 7.35 -25.10
C ALA A 433 -3.82 7.37 -25.63
N PRO A 434 -2.80 7.82 -24.88
CA PRO A 434 -1.41 7.74 -25.34
C PRO A 434 -0.88 6.32 -25.56
N LYS A 435 -1.62 5.29 -25.12
CA LYS A 435 -1.25 3.86 -25.17
C LYS A 435 -2.13 3.05 -26.12
N VAL A 436 -3.16 3.66 -26.70
CA VAL A 436 -4.10 3.01 -27.63
C VAL A 436 -3.92 3.62 -29.02
N ALA A 437 -3.74 2.78 -30.04
CA ALA A 437 -3.43 3.26 -31.39
C ALA A 437 -4.65 3.87 -32.10
N GLY A 438 -5.84 3.32 -31.89
CA GLY A 438 -7.04 3.69 -32.62
C GLY A 438 -8.09 4.36 -31.74
N VAL A 439 -9.05 3.57 -31.29
CA VAL A 439 -10.27 4.04 -30.64
C VAL A 439 -10.53 3.24 -29.38
N PHE A 440 -11.43 3.72 -28.56
CA PHE A 440 -12.06 2.88 -27.56
C PHE A 440 -13.57 3.10 -27.52
N VAL A 441 -14.27 2.13 -26.96
CA VAL A 441 -15.73 2.13 -26.88
C VAL A 441 -16.17 1.88 -25.45
N ALA A 442 -17.06 2.71 -24.93
CA ALA A 442 -17.52 2.61 -23.55
C ALA A 442 -18.89 3.27 -23.36
N SER A 443 -19.50 2.98 -22.21
CA SER A 443 -20.74 3.61 -21.74
C SER A 443 -20.47 4.78 -20.78
N GLU A 444 -21.28 5.83 -20.86
CA GLU A 444 -21.21 6.94 -19.89
C GLU A 444 -21.90 6.58 -18.56
N GLU A 445 -22.59 5.44 -18.51
CA GLU A 445 -23.50 5.07 -17.44
C GLU A 445 -23.40 3.60 -17.04
N LEU A 446 -24.38 3.14 -16.26
CA LEU A 446 -24.54 1.74 -15.92
C LEU A 446 -24.88 0.91 -17.16
N ILE A 447 -24.19 -0.20 -17.35
CA ILE A 447 -24.52 -1.20 -18.34
C ILE A 447 -25.44 -2.24 -17.67
N ASN A 448 -26.43 -2.75 -18.40
CA ASN A 448 -27.30 -3.81 -17.90
C ASN A 448 -26.48 -5.09 -17.68
N GLY A 449 -26.93 -5.99 -16.79
CA GLY A 449 -26.20 -7.21 -16.44
C GLY A 449 -25.80 -8.07 -17.64
N THR A 450 -26.60 -8.05 -18.72
CA THR A 450 -26.31 -8.76 -19.97
C THR A 450 -25.21 -8.14 -20.84
N GLY A 451 -24.62 -7.00 -20.46
CA GLY A 451 -23.50 -6.42 -21.19
C GLY A 451 -23.80 -6.07 -22.65
N GLN A 452 -22.80 -6.23 -23.52
CA GLN A 452 -22.94 -6.13 -24.98
C GLN A 452 -23.44 -7.45 -25.59
N ASP A 453 -24.28 -7.38 -26.63
CA ASP A 453 -24.62 -8.56 -27.46
C ASP A 453 -23.42 -9.00 -28.32
N TYR A 454 -22.65 -9.97 -27.80
CA TYR A 454 -21.45 -10.45 -28.48
C TYR A 454 -21.77 -11.26 -29.74
N THR A 455 -23.01 -11.69 -29.95
CA THR A 455 -23.42 -12.35 -31.21
C THR A 455 -23.35 -11.40 -32.41
N THR A 456 -23.51 -10.09 -32.14
CA THR A 456 -23.48 -9.05 -33.17
C THR A 456 -22.38 -8.00 -33.01
N ALA A 457 -21.80 -7.81 -31.81
CA ALA A 457 -20.78 -6.79 -31.53
C ALA A 457 -19.60 -6.81 -32.52
N TYR A 458 -19.11 -8.01 -32.86
CA TYR A 458 -17.97 -8.18 -33.78
C TYR A 458 -18.37 -8.33 -35.26
N SER A 459 -19.61 -7.99 -35.64
CA SER A 459 -20.10 -8.23 -37.01
C SER A 459 -19.35 -7.47 -38.10
N ALA A 460 -18.66 -6.38 -37.78
CA ALA A 460 -17.79 -5.66 -38.71
C ALA A 460 -16.66 -6.55 -39.27
N LEU A 461 -16.26 -7.59 -38.53
CA LEU A 461 -15.24 -8.56 -38.94
C LEU A 461 -15.78 -9.69 -39.83
N LYS A 462 -17.10 -9.76 -40.09
CA LYS A 462 -17.75 -10.74 -40.96
C LYS A 462 -17.57 -10.37 -42.45
N VAL A 463 -16.32 -10.21 -42.87
CA VAL A 463 -15.91 -9.86 -44.23
C VAL A 463 -14.89 -10.88 -44.76
N ALA A 464 -14.69 -10.94 -46.08
CA ALA A 464 -13.75 -11.90 -46.67
C ALA A 464 -12.29 -11.68 -46.21
N ASP A 465 -11.89 -10.43 -46.00
CA ASP A 465 -10.57 -10.04 -45.50
C ASP A 465 -10.68 -9.14 -44.25
N PRO A 466 -10.68 -9.72 -43.04
CA PRO A 466 -10.76 -8.95 -41.80
C PRO A 466 -9.57 -8.03 -41.54
N ALA A 467 -8.41 -8.24 -42.16
CA ALA A 467 -7.25 -7.37 -41.98
C ALA A 467 -7.50 -5.95 -42.54
N SER A 468 -8.41 -5.82 -43.50
CA SER A 468 -8.84 -4.54 -44.06
C SER A 468 -9.74 -3.72 -43.12
N VAL A 469 -10.37 -4.35 -42.14
CA VAL A 469 -11.31 -3.70 -41.21
C VAL A 469 -10.54 -2.91 -40.17
N THR A 470 -10.83 -1.61 -40.07
CA THR A 470 -10.23 -0.69 -39.09
C THR A 470 -10.85 -0.82 -37.70
N ALA A 471 -10.10 -0.45 -36.66
CA ALA A 471 -10.62 -0.36 -35.30
C ALA A 471 -11.89 0.50 -35.22
N SER A 472 -11.93 1.66 -35.89
CA SER A 472 -13.10 2.53 -35.92
C SER A 472 -14.34 1.89 -36.56
N GLN A 473 -14.17 1.01 -37.56
CA GLN A 473 -15.29 0.27 -38.15
C GLN A 473 -15.84 -0.80 -37.21
N ILE A 474 -14.96 -1.48 -36.45
CA ILE A 474 -15.38 -2.44 -35.42
C ILE A 474 -16.13 -1.69 -34.32
N ALA A 475 -15.56 -0.61 -33.80
CA ALA A 475 -16.18 0.23 -32.78
C ALA A 475 -17.56 0.76 -33.19
N ALA A 476 -17.70 1.26 -34.42
CA ALA A 476 -18.98 1.68 -34.96
C ALA A 476 -20.00 0.53 -35.03
N GLY A 477 -19.55 -0.68 -35.37
CA GLY A 477 -20.36 -1.89 -35.33
C GLY A 477 -20.82 -2.26 -33.92
N MET A 478 -19.95 -2.15 -32.92
CA MET A 478 -20.26 -2.39 -31.51
C MET A 478 -21.30 -1.39 -31.00
N VAL A 479 -21.14 -0.10 -31.31
CA VAL A 479 -22.14 0.94 -30.98
C VAL A 479 -23.49 0.66 -31.65
N ALA A 480 -23.51 0.23 -32.90
CA ALA A 480 -24.76 -0.11 -33.60
C ALA A 480 -25.44 -1.37 -33.03
N SER A 481 -24.65 -2.38 -32.64
CA SER A 481 -25.12 -3.59 -31.96
C SER A 481 -25.74 -3.24 -30.60
N TYR A 482 -25.01 -2.51 -29.76
CA TYR A 482 -25.49 -2.05 -28.46
C TYR A 482 -26.76 -1.20 -28.59
N GLN A 483 -26.79 -0.28 -29.57
CA GLN A 483 -28.01 0.47 -29.86
C GLN A 483 -29.18 -0.46 -30.19
N THR A 484 -28.98 -1.46 -31.06
CA THR A 484 -30.06 -2.38 -31.43
C THR A 484 -30.59 -3.15 -30.23
N GLN A 485 -29.71 -3.53 -29.31
CA GLN A 485 -30.05 -4.25 -28.08
C GLN A 485 -30.86 -3.40 -27.09
N TYR A 486 -30.47 -2.13 -26.89
CA TYR A 486 -31.02 -1.28 -25.83
C TYR A 486 -31.85 -0.08 -26.33
N GLN A 487 -32.12 0.02 -27.64
CA GLN A 487 -32.90 1.13 -28.21
C GLN A 487 -34.30 1.19 -27.58
N GLY A 488 -34.61 2.33 -26.98
CA GLY A 488 -35.92 2.56 -26.36
C GLY A 488 -36.08 1.97 -24.96
N ASP A 489 -35.01 1.45 -24.36
CA ASP A 489 -35.05 1.01 -22.97
C ASP A 489 -35.42 2.18 -22.04
N SER A 490 -36.38 1.93 -21.14
CA SER A 490 -36.83 2.91 -20.15
C SER A 490 -35.95 2.92 -18.89
N GLY A 491 -35.11 1.90 -18.71
CA GLY A 491 -34.06 1.83 -17.70
C GLY A 491 -32.87 2.75 -17.97
N LYS A 492 -32.85 3.43 -19.12
CA LYS A 492 -31.82 4.38 -19.54
C LYS A 492 -30.43 3.77 -19.67
N CYS A 493 -30.22 2.47 -19.86
CA CYS A 493 -28.89 1.90 -20.10
C CYS A 493 -28.49 2.00 -21.59
N ASP A 494 -28.66 3.17 -22.19
CA ASP A 494 -28.66 3.35 -23.65
C ASP A 494 -27.51 4.19 -24.19
N THR A 495 -26.55 4.63 -23.36
CA THR A 495 -25.34 5.32 -23.80
C THR A 495 -24.21 4.35 -24.12
N PHE A 496 -23.68 4.43 -25.35
CA PHE A 496 -22.45 3.76 -25.75
C PHE A 496 -21.78 4.56 -26.86
N SER A 497 -20.48 4.78 -26.77
CA SER A 497 -19.80 5.76 -27.62
C SER A 497 -18.42 5.29 -28.06
N THR A 498 -18.06 5.67 -29.29
CA THR A 498 -16.72 5.48 -29.86
C THR A 498 -15.92 6.76 -29.69
N ALA A 499 -14.80 6.67 -28.98
CA ALA A 499 -13.87 7.78 -28.76
C ALA A 499 -12.53 7.54 -29.47
N ALA A 500 -12.04 8.52 -30.22
CA ALA A 500 -10.75 8.52 -30.88
C ALA A 500 -9.63 8.90 -29.91
N ALA A 501 -8.65 8.01 -29.74
CA ALA A 501 -7.50 8.24 -28.86
C ALA A 501 -6.76 9.54 -29.24
N ALA A 502 -6.59 9.79 -30.54
CA ALA A 502 -5.91 10.97 -31.07
C ALA A 502 -6.56 12.31 -30.68
N GLY A 503 -7.86 12.33 -30.36
CA GLY A 503 -8.59 13.55 -30.01
C GLY A 503 -8.32 14.04 -28.57
N TYR A 504 -7.86 13.16 -27.67
CA TYR A 504 -7.79 13.46 -26.24
C TYR A 504 -6.76 14.53 -25.87
N THR A 505 -5.69 14.69 -26.65
CA THR A 505 -4.71 15.77 -26.42
C THR A 505 -5.34 17.16 -26.63
N ALA A 506 -6.17 17.29 -27.67
CA ALA A 506 -6.90 18.53 -27.94
C ALA A 506 -7.99 18.79 -26.89
N LEU A 507 -8.70 17.74 -26.47
CA LEU A 507 -9.69 17.82 -25.40
C LEU A 507 -9.07 18.27 -24.07
N ALA A 508 -7.97 17.65 -23.64
CA ALA A 508 -7.27 18.03 -22.42
C ALA A 508 -6.79 19.49 -22.47
N SER A 509 -6.27 19.93 -23.62
CA SER A 509 -5.85 21.33 -23.83
C SER A 509 -7.03 22.31 -23.73
N ALA A 510 -8.18 21.98 -24.33
CA ALA A 510 -9.39 22.81 -24.25
C ALA A 510 -9.95 22.86 -22.82
N LEU A 511 -9.96 21.73 -22.11
CA LEU A 511 -10.37 21.66 -20.71
C LEU A 511 -9.45 22.48 -19.81
N LYS A 512 -8.14 22.46 -20.06
CA LYS A 512 -7.20 23.33 -19.35
C LYS A 512 -7.54 24.81 -19.55
N GLN A 513 -7.80 25.24 -20.79
CA GLN A 513 -8.21 26.62 -21.07
C GLN A 513 -9.52 27.00 -20.37
N PHE A 514 -10.47 26.06 -20.29
CA PHE A 514 -11.70 26.24 -19.53
C PHE A 514 -11.42 26.42 -18.03
N VAL A 515 -10.59 25.55 -17.44
CA VAL A 515 -10.18 25.64 -16.03
C VAL A 515 -9.49 26.97 -15.74
N ASP A 516 -8.55 27.38 -16.59
CA ASP A 516 -7.82 28.65 -16.49
C ASP A 516 -8.80 29.84 -16.55
N ALA A 517 -9.81 29.80 -17.44
CA ALA A 517 -10.85 30.82 -17.55
C ALA A 517 -11.76 30.89 -16.31
N THR A 518 -11.72 29.89 -15.41
CA THR A 518 -12.46 29.96 -14.15
C THR A 518 -11.71 30.73 -13.06
N ALA A 519 -10.39 30.95 -13.18
CA ALA A 519 -9.50 31.34 -12.08
C ALA A 519 -9.97 32.54 -11.26
N SER A 520 -10.60 33.53 -11.89
CA SER A 520 -11.05 34.79 -11.27
C SER A 520 -12.57 34.91 -11.14
N LEU A 521 -13.32 33.81 -11.26
CA LEU A 521 -14.79 33.84 -11.20
C LEU A 521 -15.29 34.13 -9.79
N THR A 522 -16.37 34.91 -9.72
CA THR A 522 -17.05 35.29 -8.47
C THR A 522 -17.93 34.15 -7.93
N THR A 523 -18.40 34.30 -6.68
CA THR A 523 -19.41 33.41 -6.09
C THR A 523 -20.68 33.33 -6.94
N ALA A 524 -21.15 34.45 -7.51
CA ALA A 524 -22.33 34.46 -8.38
C ALA A 524 -22.10 33.64 -9.66
N ASN A 525 -20.93 33.76 -10.29
CA ASN A 525 -20.58 32.93 -11.44
C ASN A 525 -20.49 31.45 -11.07
N ARG A 526 -19.93 31.12 -9.89
CA ARG A 526 -19.95 29.74 -9.37
C ARG A 526 -21.36 29.21 -9.23
N THR A 527 -22.30 29.97 -8.66
CA THR A 527 -23.70 29.55 -8.55
C THR A 527 -24.28 29.21 -9.92
N THR A 528 -24.03 30.03 -10.94
CA THR A 528 -24.45 29.73 -12.32
C THR A 528 -23.81 28.44 -12.85
N LEU A 529 -22.53 28.19 -12.58
CA LEU A 529 -21.85 26.95 -12.98
C LEU A 529 -22.41 25.72 -12.24
N VAL A 530 -22.73 25.83 -10.95
CA VAL A 530 -23.40 24.76 -10.18
C VAL A 530 -24.79 24.48 -10.74
N THR A 531 -25.56 25.51 -11.11
CA THR A 531 -26.84 25.33 -11.80
C THR A 531 -26.67 24.65 -13.15
N ALA A 532 -25.65 25.04 -13.93
CA ALA A 532 -25.34 24.39 -15.20
C ALA A 532 -24.98 22.91 -15.00
N ALA A 533 -24.11 22.59 -14.04
CA ALA A 533 -23.72 21.22 -13.70
C ALA A 533 -24.91 20.38 -13.25
N ASN A 534 -25.72 20.89 -12.31
CA ASN A 534 -26.92 20.19 -11.82
C ASN A 534 -27.96 19.94 -12.93
N GLY A 535 -28.00 20.82 -13.94
CA GLY A 535 -28.90 20.68 -15.09
C GLY A 535 -28.35 19.84 -16.24
N SER A 536 -27.09 19.40 -16.19
CA SER A 536 -26.48 18.49 -17.18
C SER A 536 -27.11 17.10 -17.14
N VAL A 537 -26.94 16.35 -18.23
CA VAL A 537 -27.34 14.93 -18.29
C VAL A 537 -26.57 14.13 -17.22
N THR A 538 -27.27 13.23 -16.53
CA THR A 538 -26.78 12.40 -15.41
C THR A 538 -27.09 10.93 -15.63
N TYR A 539 -26.34 10.07 -14.93
CA TYR A 539 -26.27 8.63 -15.17
C TYR A 539 -26.38 7.83 -13.85
N ASP A 540 -27.55 7.89 -13.19
CA ASP A 540 -27.88 7.28 -11.87
C ASP A 540 -26.86 7.41 -10.72
N THR A 541 -25.78 8.16 -10.97
CA THR A 541 -24.64 8.48 -10.14
C THR A 541 -24.45 9.98 -10.24
N THR A 542 -24.39 10.66 -9.10
CA THR A 542 -24.57 12.12 -9.04
C THR A 542 -23.33 12.98 -9.24
N PRO A 543 -22.07 12.49 -9.19
CA PRO A 543 -20.97 13.33 -9.61
C PRO A 543 -20.58 13.16 -11.07
N PHE A 544 -20.92 12.07 -11.75
CA PHE A 544 -20.54 11.87 -13.15
C PHE A 544 -21.63 12.44 -14.07
N ARG A 545 -21.22 13.34 -14.95
CA ARG A 545 -22.15 14.13 -15.79
C ARG A 545 -21.62 14.22 -17.20
N ASP A 546 -22.55 14.30 -18.15
CA ASP A 546 -22.22 14.55 -19.54
C ASP A 546 -21.46 15.89 -19.70
N LEU A 547 -20.25 15.81 -20.25
CA LEU A 547 -19.36 16.94 -20.39
C LEU A 547 -19.91 17.93 -21.44
N GLY A 548 -20.44 17.43 -22.56
CA GLY A 548 -20.96 18.29 -23.64
C GLY A 548 -22.22 19.07 -23.23
N SER A 549 -23.13 18.45 -22.49
CA SER A 549 -24.34 19.07 -21.92
C SER A 549 -23.97 20.15 -20.92
N PHE A 550 -22.98 19.90 -20.06
CA PHE A 550 -22.44 20.92 -19.17
C PHE A 550 -21.89 22.12 -19.95
N MET A 551 -20.99 21.88 -20.91
CA MET A 551 -20.37 22.94 -21.71
C MET A 551 -21.41 23.75 -22.50
N THR A 552 -22.42 23.09 -23.07
CA THR A 552 -23.52 23.74 -23.78
C THR A 552 -24.30 24.70 -22.86
N LYS A 553 -24.57 24.29 -21.61
CA LYS A 553 -25.22 25.15 -20.62
C LYS A 553 -24.35 26.33 -20.20
N VAL A 554 -23.04 26.12 -20.09
CA VAL A 554 -22.09 27.22 -19.84
C VAL A 554 -22.09 28.23 -20.99
N VAL A 555 -22.07 27.77 -22.24
CA VAL A 555 -22.16 28.63 -23.44
C VAL A 555 -23.46 29.43 -23.45
N ALA A 556 -24.59 28.82 -23.08
CA ALA A 556 -25.90 29.49 -23.06
C ALA A 556 -26.06 30.52 -21.92
N ALA A 557 -25.29 30.41 -20.84
CA ALA A 557 -25.41 31.29 -19.68
C ALA A 557 -24.76 32.66 -19.92
N THR A 558 -25.54 33.61 -20.43
CA THR A 558 -25.07 34.97 -20.78
C THR A 558 -24.53 35.78 -19.58
N SER A 559 -24.84 35.38 -18.35
CA SER A 559 -24.30 35.95 -17.10
C SER A 559 -22.85 35.54 -16.81
N LEU A 560 -22.32 34.51 -17.45
CA LEU A 560 -20.93 34.09 -17.33
C LEU A 560 -20.01 34.92 -18.25
N PRO A 561 -18.73 35.15 -17.89
CA PRO A 561 -17.81 35.90 -18.74
C PRO A 561 -17.65 35.31 -20.15
N GLN A 562 -17.49 36.15 -21.17
CA GLN A 562 -17.32 35.72 -22.56
C GLN A 562 -16.10 34.80 -22.73
N THR A 563 -15.01 35.05 -22.01
CA THR A 563 -13.80 34.21 -22.03
C THR A 563 -14.10 32.77 -21.64
N LEU A 564 -14.90 32.57 -20.59
CA LEU A 564 -15.33 31.25 -20.14
C LEU A 564 -16.24 30.57 -21.16
N ARG A 565 -17.20 31.31 -21.73
CA ARG A 565 -18.09 30.78 -22.77
C ARG A 565 -17.33 30.36 -24.02
N THR A 566 -16.35 31.15 -24.45
CA THR A 566 -15.47 30.80 -25.57
C THR A 566 -14.65 29.55 -25.27
N ALA A 567 -14.10 29.42 -24.05
CA ALA A 567 -13.39 28.20 -23.66
C ALA A 567 -14.33 26.98 -23.62
N ALA A 568 -15.57 27.12 -23.14
CA ALA A 568 -16.56 26.06 -23.17
C ALA A 568 -16.93 25.65 -24.62
N THR A 569 -17.06 26.59 -25.55
CA THR A 569 -17.24 26.29 -26.98
C THR A 569 -16.06 25.50 -27.54
N ALA A 570 -14.83 25.83 -27.15
CA ALA A 570 -13.64 25.08 -27.57
C ALA A 570 -13.66 23.65 -27.04
N VAL A 571 -14.13 23.42 -25.80
CA VAL A 571 -14.34 22.07 -25.26
C VAL A 571 -15.41 21.32 -26.08
N THR A 572 -16.56 21.92 -26.38
CA THR A 572 -17.59 21.29 -27.23
C THR A 572 -17.04 20.90 -28.60
N ALA A 573 -16.23 21.75 -29.23
CA ALA A 573 -15.57 21.44 -30.50
C ALA A 573 -14.56 20.28 -30.35
N ALA A 574 -13.79 20.25 -29.26
CA ALA A 574 -12.84 19.17 -28.99
C ALA A 574 -13.54 17.83 -28.72
N ILE A 575 -14.70 17.82 -28.06
CA ILE A 575 -15.54 16.61 -27.91
C ILE A 575 -15.92 16.06 -29.29
N GLY A 576 -16.29 16.91 -30.25
CA GLY A 576 -16.57 16.46 -31.62
C GLY A 576 -15.37 15.87 -32.37
N GLY A 577 -14.15 16.17 -31.94
CA GLY A 577 -12.93 15.52 -32.45
C GLY A 577 -12.56 14.22 -31.72
N VAL A 578 -13.16 13.98 -30.55
CA VAL A 578 -13.00 12.75 -29.77
C VAL A 578 -14.10 11.75 -30.12
N ILE A 579 -15.37 12.15 -30.06
CA ILE A 579 -16.50 11.24 -30.24
C ILE A 579 -16.82 11.07 -31.72
N LEU A 580 -16.49 9.89 -32.26
CA LEU A 580 -16.69 9.55 -33.67
C LEU A 580 -18.10 9.04 -33.96
N GLY A 581 -18.77 8.50 -32.94
CA GLY A 581 -20.11 7.95 -33.04
C GLY A 581 -20.60 7.54 -31.66
N LYS A 582 -21.92 7.51 -31.47
CA LYS A 582 -22.57 7.11 -30.23
C LYS A 582 -23.98 6.62 -30.51
N THR A 583 -24.55 5.93 -29.54
CA THR A 583 -25.96 5.54 -29.56
C THR A 583 -26.88 6.77 -29.61
N ALA A 584 -28.06 6.58 -30.20
CA ALA A 584 -29.16 7.54 -30.17
C ALA A 584 -29.89 7.49 -28.81
N ASP A 585 -29.19 7.86 -27.75
CA ASP A 585 -29.69 7.86 -26.38
C ASP A 585 -30.84 8.86 -26.19
N GLN A 586 -31.77 8.56 -25.26
CA GLN A 586 -32.95 9.40 -25.03
C GLN A 586 -32.65 10.76 -24.37
N ARG A 587 -31.46 10.92 -23.78
CA ARG A 587 -31.06 12.14 -23.05
C ARG A 587 -30.25 13.10 -23.90
N SER A 588 -29.94 12.73 -25.15
CA SER A 588 -29.06 13.48 -26.04
C SER A 588 -27.69 13.75 -25.41
N SER A 589 -27.08 12.72 -24.83
CA SER A 589 -25.72 12.80 -24.29
C SER A 589 -24.71 13.19 -25.37
N SER A 590 -23.55 13.66 -24.97
CA SER A 590 -22.44 13.96 -25.89
C SER A 590 -21.55 12.74 -26.17
N GLY A 591 -21.74 11.62 -25.47
CA GLY A 591 -20.91 10.43 -25.57
C GLY A 591 -19.69 10.46 -24.64
N ILE A 592 -19.58 11.44 -23.74
CA ILE A 592 -18.45 11.52 -22.82
C ILE A 592 -18.82 12.23 -21.52
N SER A 593 -18.55 11.55 -20.42
CA SER A 593 -18.79 12.07 -19.08
C SER A 593 -17.51 12.63 -18.45
N VAL A 594 -17.68 13.35 -17.34
CA VAL A 594 -16.60 13.87 -16.50
C VAL A 594 -17.05 13.88 -15.04
N TYR A 595 -16.11 13.76 -14.10
CA TYR A 595 -16.38 14.04 -12.69
C TYR A 595 -16.65 15.54 -12.47
N LEU A 596 -17.87 15.85 -12.01
CA LEU A 596 -18.39 17.20 -11.87
C LEU A 596 -19.21 17.35 -10.56
N PRO A 597 -18.54 17.37 -9.40
CA PRO A 597 -19.20 17.44 -8.10
C PRO A 597 -19.77 18.84 -7.83
N THR A 598 -20.93 18.89 -7.18
CA THR A 598 -21.62 20.14 -6.84
C THR A 598 -21.80 20.36 -5.33
N THR A 599 -21.37 19.42 -4.50
CA THR A 599 -21.46 19.49 -3.04
C THR A 599 -20.14 19.11 -2.38
N SER A 600 -19.82 19.69 -1.23
CA SER A 600 -18.58 19.42 -0.49
C SER A 600 -18.57 18.05 0.22
N SER A 601 -19.71 17.38 0.28
CA SER A 601 -19.86 16.05 0.90
C SER A 601 -19.71 14.92 -0.11
N ASP A 602 -19.37 15.22 -1.36
CA ASP A 602 -19.17 14.21 -2.39
C ASP A 602 -17.97 13.30 -2.03
N PRO A 603 -18.15 11.97 -2.01
CA PRO A 603 -17.16 11.04 -1.46
C PRO A 603 -15.86 10.98 -2.28
N TYR A 604 -15.93 11.24 -3.59
CA TYR A 604 -14.78 11.15 -4.49
C TYR A 604 -13.84 12.38 -4.38
N LEU A 605 -14.28 13.49 -3.76
CA LEU A 605 -13.49 14.74 -3.73
C LEU A 605 -12.11 14.59 -3.10
N ALA A 606 -11.98 13.69 -2.12
CA ALA A 606 -10.75 13.49 -1.38
C ALA A 606 -9.70 12.72 -2.20
N SER A 607 -10.14 11.69 -2.94
CA SER A 607 -9.29 10.77 -3.67
C SER A 607 -9.09 11.16 -5.14
N TYR A 608 -9.98 11.95 -5.74
CA TYR A 608 -9.99 12.30 -7.17
C TYR A 608 -8.64 12.74 -7.77
N ALA A 609 -7.84 13.49 -7.01
CA ALA A 609 -6.53 13.95 -7.48
C ALA A 609 -5.52 12.80 -7.68
N THR A 610 -5.70 11.71 -6.96
CA THR A 610 -4.94 10.46 -7.07
C THR A 610 -5.56 9.57 -8.13
N ASP A 611 -6.87 9.32 -8.04
CA ASP A 611 -7.58 8.35 -8.88
C ASP A 611 -7.56 8.74 -10.37
N ALA A 612 -7.66 10.05 -10.66
CA ALA A 612 -7.60 10.61 -12.00
C ALA A 612 -6.34 11.47 -12.22
N ALA A 613 -5.19 11.06 -11.67
CA ALA A 613 -3.97 11.86 -11.63
C ALA A 613 -3.53 12.43 -13.00
N ALA A 614 -3.48 11.60 -14.04
CA ALA A 614 -3.06 12.04 -15.38
C ALA A 614 -3.99 13.14 -15.95
N PHE A 615 -5.29 12.95 -15.82
CA PHE A 615 -6.29 13.93 -16.24
C PHE A 615 -6.17 15.23 -15.43
N CYS A 616 -6.06 15.13 -14.11
CA CYS A 616 -5.93 16.27 -13.22
C CYS A 616 -4.66 17.08 -13.50
N GLN A 617 -3.55 16.42 -13.80
CA GLN A 617 -2.29 17.07 -14.16
C GLN A 617 -2.39 17.77 -15.52
N ALA A 618 -2.99 17.12 -16.52
CA ALA A 618 -3.10 17.68 -17.87
C ALA A 618 -4.04 18.89 -17.94
N THR A 619 -5.10 18.91 -17.13
CA THR A 619 -6.20 19.88 -17.26
C THR A 619 -6.29 20.88 -16.10
N GLY A 620 -5.75 20.56 -14.93
CA GLY A 620 -6.01 21.28 -13.68
C GLY A 620 -7.43 21.06 -13.12
N TRP A 621 -8.21 20.12 -13.67
CA TRP A 621 -9.64 19.96 -13.36
C TRP A 621 -9.93 19.72 -11.89
N ASN A 622 -9.09 19.00 -11.15
CA ASN A 622 -9.23 18.83 -9.70
C ASN A 622 -9.38 20.18 -8.95
N THR A 623 -8.64 21.21 -9.35
CA THR A 623 -8.76 22.55 -8.75
C THR A 623 -10.14 23.16 -9.04
N PHE A 624 -10.62 22.99 -10.26
CA PHE A 624 -11.94 23.45 -10.68
C PHE A 624 -13.05 22.67 -9.96
N ALA A 625 -13.01 21.34 -9.95
CA ALA A 625 -13.99 20.46 -9.31
C ALA A 625 -14.10 20.75 -7.80
N LYS A 626 -12.96 20.88 -7.09
CA LYS A 626 -12.95 21.25 -5.66
C LYS A 626 -13.54 22.64 -5.43
N TRP A 627 -13.21 23.62 -6.26
CA TRP A 627 -13.79 24.95 -6.16
C TRP A 627 -15.30 24.96 -6.47
N LEU A 628 -15.74 24.20 -7.47
CA LEU A 628 -17.15 24.09 -7.83
C LEU A 628 -17.96 23.51 -6.67
N ALA A 629 -17.47 22.44 -6.04
CA ALA A 629 -18.11 21.77 -4.92
C ALA A 629 -18.09 22.57 -3.61
N THR A 630 -16.95 23.16 -3.26
CA THR A 630 -16.74 23.76 -1.91
C THR A 630 -16.85 25.29 -1.89
N GLY A 631 -16.66 25.95 -3.03
CA GLY A 631 -16.53 27.40 -3.12
C GLY A 631 -15.16 27.94 -2.75
N THR A 632 -14.25 27.07 -2.31
CA THR A 632 -12.91 27.46 -1.85
C THR A 632 -11.89 27.14 -2.95
N ARG A 633 -11.13 28.14 -3.40
CA ARG A 633 -9.94 27.91 -4.23
C ARG A 633 -8.80 27.57 -3.29
N SER A 634 -8.19 26.39 -3.47
CA SER A 634 -6.93 26.09 -2.77
C SER A 634 -5.88 27.09 -3.24
N VAL A 635 -5.37 27.92 -2.34
CA VAL A 635 -4.30 28.88 -2.66
C VAL A 635 -3.00 28.09 -2.72
N SER A 636 -2.44 27.85 -3.90
CA SER A 636 -1.05 27.38 -4.00
C SER A 636 -0.15 28.53 -3.54
N SER A 637 0.33 28.50 -2.31
CA SER A 637 1.43 29.36 -1.85
C SER A 637 2.74 28.83 -2.42
N ALA A 638 2.93 28.99 -3.73
CA ALA A 638 4.24 28.91 -4.35
C ALA A 638 4.64 30.32 -4.78
N THR A 639 5.12 31.12 -3.81
CA THR A 639 5.89 32.31 -4.14
C THR A 639 7.20 31.82 -4.77
N VAL A 640 7.26 31.81 -6.10
CA VAL A 640 8.52 31.74 -6.82
C VAL A 640 9.27 33.03 -6.53
N THR A 641 10.18 33.02 -5.58
CA THR A 641 11.23 34.04 -5.50
C THR A 641 12.15 33.84 -6.69
N SER A 642 11.96 34.62 -7.74
CA SER A 642 12.92 34.75 -8.83
C SER A 642 14.16 35.50 -8.32
N ALA A 643 15.18 34.75 -7.88
CA ALA A 643 16.52 35.30 -7.77
C ALA A 643 17.11 35.44 -9.19
N ALA A 644 16.79 36.57 -9.84
CA ALA A 644 17.45 36.96 -11.07
C ALA A 644 18.92 37.28 -10.77
N THR A 645 19.82 36.33 -11.09
CA THR A 645 21.26 36.61 -11.10
C THR A 645 21.60 37.15 -12.48
N THR A 646 21.80 38.46 -12.58
CA THR A 646 22.18 39.16 -13.80
C THR A 646 23.63 38.82 -14.16
N ALA A 647 23.85 37.89 -15.09
CA ALA A 647 25.17 37.69 -15.69
C ALA A 647 25.30 38.57 -16.94
N THR A 648 25.95 39.72 -16.77
CA THR A 648 26.30 40.62 -17.87
C THR A 648 27.47 40.03 -18.68
N ILE A 649 27.21 39.54 -19.89
CA ILE A 649 28.26 39.12 -20.82
C ILE A 649 28.70 40.33 -21.63
N ARG A 650 29.96 40.77 -21.43
CA ARG A 650 30.68 41.68 -22.34
C ARG A 650 31.22 40.89 -23.55
N PRO A 651 31.18 41.43 -24.78
CA PRO A 651 31.78 40.77 -25.93
C PRO A 651 33.29 41.00 -25.98
N ALA A 652 34.07 39.95 -26.23
CA ALA A 652 35.50 40.02 -26.55
C ALA A 652 35.75 39.56 -28.00
N PRO A 653 36.81 40.06 -28.66
CA PRO A 653 36.78 40.35 -30.09
C PRO A 653 37.34 39.25 -31.00
N PHE A 654 36.92 39.37 -32.26
CA PHE A 654 37.44 38.74 -33.48
C PHE A 654 38.97 38.55 -33.52
N PHE A 655 39.42 37.35 -33.91
CA PHE A 655 40.63 37.16 -34.72
C PHE A 655 40.47 36.00 -35.72
N HIS A 656 40.94 36.26 -36.94
CA HIS A 656 40.94 35.42 -38.13
C HIS A 656 42.28 34.66 -38.26
N ARG A 657 42.25 33.36 -38.61
CA ARG A 657 42.78 32.73 -39.87
C ARG A 657 43.37 31.30 -39.70
N ARG A 658 42.89 30.43 -40.60
CA ARG A 658 43.55 29.38 -41.44
C ARG A 658 44.28 28.18 -40.79
N GLY A 659 43.71 26.98 -41.05
CA GLY A 659 44.29 26.02 -42.02
C GLY A 659 44.75 24.65 -41.50
N GLY A 660 44.17 23.57 -42.05
CA GLY A 660 44.92 22.35 -42.40
C GLY A 660 44.73 21.07 -41.56
N GLU A 661 43.86 20.18 -42.07
CA GLU A 661 43.99 18.70 -42.17
C GLU A 661 44.04 17.72 -40.95
N ASN A 662 43.23 16.66 -41.14
CA ASN A 662 43.26 15.27 -40.62
C ASN A 662 42.48 14.91 -39.32
N ALA A 663 41.52 13.99 -39.50
CA ALA A 663 40.57 13.39 -38.55
C ALA A 663 41.18 12.20 -37.76
N PRO A 664 40.45 11.40 -36.92
CA PRO A 664 39.10 11.50 -36.35
C PRO A 664 39.03 11.21 -34.81
N ALA A 665 37.81 11.07 -34.28
CA ALA A 665 37.39 10.46 -32.99
C ALA A 665 36.96 11.43 -31.87
N VAL A 666 35.69 11.32 -31.50
CA VAL A 666 35.02 12.03 -30.41
C VAL A 666 34.65 10.98 -29.37
N ASN A 667 35.28 11.01 -28.19
CA ASN A 667 34.70 10.50 -26.94
C ASN A 667 35.58 10.81 -25.71
N ALA A 668 34.89 11.06 -24.60
CA ALA A 668 35.32 10.98 -23.20
C ALA A 668 36.20 12.11 -22.61
N ALA A 669 35.53 12.97 -21.84
CA ALA A 669 35.99 13.46 -20.53
C ALA A 669 34.70 13.92 -19.80
N TRP A 670 34.39 13.54 -18.57
CA TRP A 670 35.11 13.91 -17.35
C TRP A 670 34.75 12.94 -16.21
N ALA A 671 35.76 12.37 -15.59
CA ALA A 671 35.72 11.77 -14.26
C ALA A 671 36.37 12.73 -13.25
N ALA A 672 36.01 12.54 -11.98
CA ALA A 672 36.57 13.13 -10.75
C ALA A 672 35.87 14.39 -10.20
N PHE A 673 34.94 14.17 -9.27
CA PHE A 673 34.97 14.91 -8.00
C PHE A 673 34.34 14.08 -6.87
N ALA A 674 35.18 13.30 -6.18
CA ALA A 674 34.91 12.78 -4.85
C ALA A 674 36.18 13.04 -4.01
N ALA A 675 36.14 14.05 -3.16
CA ALA A 675 37.01 14.18 -2.00
C ALA A 675 36.50 15.28 -1.06
N SER A 676 36.56 14.97 0.24
CA SER A 676 36.40 15.85 1.41
C SER A 676 34.99 16.12 1.91
N SER A 677 34.55 15.26 2.84
CA SER A 677 33.83 15.73 4.02
C SER A 677 34.46 15.05 5.23
N ASP A 678 35.31 15.79 5.95
CA ASP A 678 35.59 15.47 7.33
C ASP A 678 35.90 16.74 8.15
N SER A 679 35.58 16.66 9.43
CA SER A 679 35.73 17.63 10.53
C SER A 679 34.64 18.70 10.73
N ALA A 680 33.74 18.33 11.64
CA ALA A 680 33.21 19.07 12.79
C ALA A 680 33.56 20.56 12.96
N ASP A 681 32.54 21.38 13.28
CA ASP A 681 32.60 22.06 14.57
C ASP A 681 31.22 22.42 15.14
N SER A 682 31.18 22.36 16.47
CA SER A 682 30.05 22.52 17.37
C SER A 682 29.47 23.94 17.43
N ASN A 683 28.15 24.07 17.60
CA ASN A 683 27.63 25.08 18.53
C ASN A 683 26.27 24.72 19.14
N THR A 684 26.26 24.81 20.47
CA THR A 684 25.18 24.54 21.42
C THR A 684 24.24 25.73 21.59
N ALA A 685 22.92 25.51 21.65
CA ALA A 685 21.97 26.24 22.52
C ALA A 685 20.57 25.56 22.45
N LYS A 686 20.22 24.72 23.43
CA LYS A 686 19.33 25.01 24.58
C LYS A 686 17.88 25.47 24.26
N VAL A 687 16.93 24.58 24.61
CA VAL A 687 15.73 24.82 25.45
C VAL A 687 14.60 25.66 24.78
N ARG A 688 13.35 25.19 24.63
CA ARG A 688 12.38 24.92 25.71
C ARG A 688 11.08 24.25 25.20
N ARG A 689 10.46 23.49 26.10
CA ARG A 689 9.18 22.76 26.07
C ARG A 689 7.91 23.64 26.11
N ARG A 690 6.78 23.00 25.74
CA ARG A 690 5.34 23.18 26.15
C ARG A 690 4.62 24.42 25.62
N GLY A 691 3.32 24.42 25.33
CA GLY A 691 2.19 23.48 25.46
C GLY A 691 0.99 24.05 24.67
N ALA A 692 0.08 23.22 24.15
CA ALA A 692 -1.27 23.00 24.69
C ALA A 692 -2.07 24.27 25.06
N VAL A 693 -3.08 24.59 24.24
CA VAL A 693 -4.50 24.62 24.62
C VAL A 693 -5.28 23.90 23.52
#